data_AF-A0A2E7UTG8-F1
#
_entry.id   AF-A0A2E7UTG8-F1
#
_cell.length_a   1.000
_cell.length_b   1.000
_cell.length_c   1.000
_cell.angle_alpha   90.00
_cell.angle_beta   90.00
_cell.angle_gamma   90.00
#
_symmetry.space_group_name_H-M   'P 1'
#
loop_
_entity.id
_entity.type
_entity.pdbx_description
1 polymer ?
#
loop_
_entity_poly.entity_id
_entity_poly.type
_entity_poly.pdbx_seq_one_letter_code
_entity_poly.pdbx_strand_id
1 'polypeptide(L)'
;MSTIDRTAPEPSEDPTSLGPTRWDPTALEGWTGTRIKSVRDRPLHPGGRVRLTLFELAREGGRPHPRMQTSLPPIGDPVGGMRSIDPVGVPRTAEAFEEWLEAAWQTAVAGPVNDIDMDLAPVESRQYYRNSIRTQRTARFFVQARQLLEAHVDPHGRAAARAAVRRLEDGAFSGVLQFDDADTGTYHSFGKDEPFVHYLQVMLDSLPADESDALYRLPPHQQEAVRRQRRQATAHLDYLMRHKYARKGIWETDIERRLGGLLIERETRCIVSETPESRERPSPQYECLRIEPMADHPDAGAWVHRSGAVLRREDGTPVDVAPPLLRRIPVSVEALTFLRAKDDPRLREGVRFDWDGNGWLSPEAIGWVDWAGHCDVKAVMEQLGITLTGSERNMRVTEFRSDTGETTEYSRDLLVEMIASVMELGSLYARTDGSGVVRRGVTHFGGARNDQRPDRLQFADRGPGQGLRWPLSHRQDTLVVRAIERGGESLDLGRVFHRFIPVEEGLDFVRNPLFEKTIEGDYSLLDISGSRVVADILEDGFDGEGYPVRGSRELVIDLTPEAQARAEPVYLGAQLHDAAQRTLWKVWLDVKQARVEAKVVEVQRDSEGAWKEVERAGEGLTLMLKQPLKLTLSREMKRDNPRMFQTLLETALRSGQNICADTDMKSEVWNGVVTRIESERLSEDRLRRVEHWRVKIVARFGTAHLDYLMRRDEEGIPIEWCPTAAESDPEQQPDFLWQDFPDVGTKGLVNGDWVVNQAMLERGIVTLEARRTMPGGVYVHDDHIKNIYEILYAGLGGYNFTIVHSNKRWGFHDKVDWEEAIGKFYARSE
;
A
#
# COMPACT_ATOMS: atom_id res chain seq x y z
N MET A 1 28.21 28.92 -39.40
CA MET A 1 29.65 28.65 -39.20
C MET A 1 30.13 29.44 -37.99
N SER A 2 30.17 28.79 -36.82
CA SER A 2 31.20 28.85 -35.77
C SER A 2 30.55 28.37 -34.47
N THR A 3 30.95 27.18 -34.06
CA THR A 3 30.62 26.49 -32.81
C THR A 3 30.99 27.36 -31.60
N ILE A 4 30.03 27.56 -30.68
CA ILE A 4 30.31 27.99 -29.31
C ILE A 4 29.78 26.89 -28.40
N ASP A 5 30.74 26.12 -27.91
CA ASP A 5 30.61 25.12 -26.86
C ASP A 5 30.15 25.82 -25.56
N ARG A 6 29.05 25.35 -24.97
CA ARG A 6 28.53 25.83 -23.68
C ARG A 6 28.42 24.65 -22.71
N THR A 7 29.56 24.07 -22.37
CA THR A 7 29.74 23.42 -21.08
C THR A 7 29.78 24.52 -20.01
N ALA A 8 28.78 24.55 -19.13
CA ALA A 8 28.82 25.44 -17.97
C ALA A 8 29.95 24.97 -17.04
N PRO A 9 30.88 25.86 -16.62
CA PRO A 9 31.87 25.50 -15.62
C PRO A 9 31.19 25.27 -14.27
N GLU A 10 31.75 24.33 -13.51
CA GLU A 10 31.44 24.10 -12.10
C GLU A 10 31.52 25.40 -11.29
N PRO A 11 30.81 25.52 -10.14
CA PRO A 11 31.23 26.51 -9.17
C PRO A 11 32.67 26.18 -8.76
N SER A 12 33.60 27.05 -9.13
CA SER A 12 34.99 26.95 -8.74
C SER A 12 35.06 26.83 -7.23
N GLU A 13 35.63 25.73 -6.76
CA GLU A 13 36.09 25.61 -5.39
C GLU A 13 37.13 26.70 -5.18
N ASP A 14 36.82 27.65 -4.30
CA ASP A 14 37.76 28.69 -3.90
C ASP A 14 39.03 28.02 -3.34
N PRO A 15 40.22 28.19 -3.98
CA PRO A 15 41.45 27.51 -3.55
C PRO A 15 42.05 28.11 -2.27
N THR A 16 41.43 29.11 -1.64
CA THR A 16 42.12 29.97 -0.66
C THR A 16 41.70 29.83 0.80
N SER A 17 40.84 28.87 1.18
CA SER A 17 40.66 28.52 2.59
C SER A 17 41.56 27.34 3.00
N LEU A 18 42.69 27.64 3.66
CA LEU A 18 43.53 26.66 4.34
C LEU A 18 42.77 26.08 5.56
N GLY A 19 42.06 24.97 5.34
CA GLY A 19 41.55 24.03 6.34
C GLY A 19 42.07 22.60 6.02
N PRO A 20 41.89 21.60 6.90
CA PRO A 20 42.63 20.34 6.86
C PRO A 20 42.51 19.69 5.48
N THR A 21 43.67 19.35 4.93
CA THR A 21 43.91 18.92 3.55
C THR A 21 42.87 17.94 3.03
N ARG A 22 42.17 18.35 1.97
CA ARG A 22 41.47 17.46 1.03
C ARG A 22 42.44 16.40 0.53
N TRP A 23 42.33 15.21 1.05
CA TRP A 23 43.13 14.10 0.60
C TRP A 23 42.24 13.07 -0.11
N ASP A 24 42.69 12.61 -1.28
CA ASP A 24 42.00 11.60 -2.07
C ASP A 24 42.55 10.21 -1.72
N PRO A 25 41.74 9.31 -1.13
CA PRO A 25 42.22 8.00 -0.71
C PRO A 25 42.71 7.14 -1.88
N THR A 26 42.30 7.41 -3.12
CA THR A 26 42.82 6.69 -4.30
C THR A 26 44.26 7.03 -4.64
N ALA A 27 44.82 8.07 -4.03
CA ALA A 27 46.23 8.40 -4.16
C ALA A 27 47.12 7.54 -3.25
N LEU A 28 46.55 6.65 -2.43
CA LEU A 28 47.31 5.63 -1.70
C LEU A 28 47.79 4.55 -2.67
N GLU A 29 49.06 4.18 -2.53
CA GLU A 29 49.59 2.97 -3.15
C GLU A 29 48.79 1.74 -2.66
N GLY A 30 48.35 0.90 -3.61
CA GLY A 30 47.58 -0.31 -3.33
C GLY A 30 46.12 -0.09 -2.94
N TRP A 31 45.51 1.07 -3.20
CA TRP A 31 44.07 1.27 -2.95
C TRP A 31 43.19 0.45 -3.93
N THR A 32 42.44 -0.52 -3.40
CA THR A 32 41.50 -1.35 -4.19
C THR A 32 40.04 -0.93 -4.06
N GLY A 33 39.74 0.05 -3.20
CA GLY A 33 38.37 0.47 -2.89
C GLY A 33 37.67 1.10 -4.09
N THR A 34 36.49 0.56 -4.43
CA THR A 34 35.65 1.09 -5.50
C THR A 34 34.77 2.21 -4.99
N ARG A 35 34.76 3.36 -5.66
CA ARG A 35 33.82 4.43 -5.32
C ARG A 35 32.39 4.00 -5.66
N ILE A 36 31.52 3.79 -4.66
CA ILE A 36 30.15 3.30 -4.91
C ILE A 36 29.40 4.22 -5.89
N LYS A 37 29.59 5.54 -5.76
CA LYS A 37 29.02 6.54 -6.67
C LYS A 37 29.31 6.31 -8.16
N SER A 38 30.42 5.67 -8.54
CA SER A 38 30.79 5.43 -9.94
C SER A 38 30.30 4.12 -10.52
N VAL A 39 29.65 3.27 -9.71
CA VAL A 39 29.13 1.96 -10.15
C VAL A 39 27.64 1.77 -9.84
N ARG A 40 27.06 2.62 -8.97
CA ARG A 40 25.71 2.46 -8.41
C ARG A 40 24.54 2.53 -9.40
N ASP A 41 24.79 2.87 -10.65
CA ASP A 41 23.81 2.90 -11.74
C ASP A 41 23.62 1.55 -12.45
N ARG A 42 24.47 0.56 -12.14
CA ARG A 42 24.38 -0.78 -12.73
C ARG A 42 23.17 -1.55 -12.16
N PRO A 43 22.46 -2.33 -12.99
CA PRO A 43 21.41 -3.22 -12.50
C PRO A 43 21.97 -4.33 -11.59
N LEU A 44 21.18 -4.70 -10.58
CA LEU A 44 21.42 -5.74 -9.60
C LEU A 44 20.40 -6.88 -9.79
N HIS A 45 20.73 -8.07 -9.31
CA HIS A 45 19.93 -9.28 -9.49
C HIS A 45 19.68 -10.04 -8.17
N PRO A 46 19.02 -9.40 -7.18
CA PRO A 46 18.73 -10.06 -5.92
C PRO A 46 17.78 -11.24 -6.15
N GLY A 47 18.25 -12.47 -5.96
CA GLY A 47 17.41 -13.65 -6.09
C GLY A 47 17.13 -14.12 -7.53
N GLY A 48 17.96 -13.74 -8.50
CA GLY A 48 18.05 -14.40 -9.83
C GLY A 48 17.00 -14.03 -10.89
N ARG A 49 15.73 -13.74 -10.52
CA ARG A 49 14.65 -13.42 -11.50
C ARG A 49 14.39 -11.94 -11.72
N VAL A 50 14.64 -11.10 -10.72
CA VAL A 50 14.42 -9.65 -10.79
C VAL A 50 15.66 -8.91 -11.26
N ARG A 51 15.42 -7.85 -12.02
CA ARG A 51 16.41 -6.81 -12.27
C ARG A 51 16.02 -5.58 -11.47
N LEU A 52 16.90 -5.18 -10.56
CA LEU A 52 16.74 -4.04 -9.66
C LEU A 52 17.75 -2.95 -10.02
N THR A 53 17.30 -1.75 -10.34
CA THR A 53 18.15 -0.57 -10.46
C THR A 53 17.87 0.34 -9.28
N LEU A 54 18.90 0.82 -8.58
CA LEU A 54 18.75 1.74 -7.44
C LEU A 54 19.05 3.20 -7.82
N PHE A 55 19.83 3.45 -8.88
CA PHE A 55 20.08 4.80 -9.37
C PHE A 55 19.81 4.89 -10.86
N GLU A 56 18.95 5.84 -11.25
CA GLU A 56 18.69 6.11 -12.66
C GLU A 56 19.79 7.02 -13.23
N LEU A 57 20.38 6.59 -14.35
CA LEU A 57 21.25 7.43 -15.18
C LEU A 57 20.45 8.63 -15.68
N ALA A 58 20.91 9.84 -15.36
CA ALA A 58 20.30 11.02 -15.94
C ALA A 58 20.58 11.05 -17.46
N ARG A 59 19.56 11.40 -18.23
CA ARG A 59 19.69 11.63 -19.67
C ARG A 59 20.76 12.72 -19.91
N GLU A 60 21.49 12.63 -21.03
CA GLU A 60 22.49 13.61 -21.46
C GLU A 60 23.71 13.78 -20.53
N GLY A 61 24.09 12.73 -19.80
CA GLY A 61 25.33 12.73 -18.99
C GLY A 61 25.21 13.41 -17.62
N GLY A 62 23.99 13.68 -17.16
CA GLY A 62 23.75 14.20 -15.81
C GLY A 62 24.11 13.18 -14.70
N ARG A 63 24.07 13.63 -13.44
CA ARG A 63 24.38 12.78 -12.29
C ARG A 63 23.25 11.77 -12.01
N PRO A 64 23.56 10.47 -11.77
CA PRO A 64 22.56 9.52 -11.33
C PRO A 64 21.88 9.94 -10.03
N HIS A 65 20.58 9.71 -9.94
CA HIS A 65 19.75 10.06 -8.79
C HIS A 65 19.02 8.82 -8.23
N PRO A 66 18.67 8.80 -6.92
CA PRO A 66 18.04 7.64 -6.31
C PRO A 66 16.70 7.34 -6.97
N ARG A 67 16.57 6.13 -7.51
CA ARG A 67 15.35 5.61 -8.12
C ARG A 67 15.42 4.09 -8.17
N MET A 68 14.61 3.45 -7.35
CA MET A 68 14.38 2.02 -7.35
C MET A 68 13.44 1.68 -8.50
N GLN A 69 13.94 0.92 -9.47
CA GLN A 69 13.14 0.37 -10.56
C GLN A 69 13.28 -1.14 -10.57
N THR A 70 12.14 -1.82 -10.65
CA THR A 70 12.06 -3.27 -10.66
C THR A 70 11.53 -3.76 -12.02
N SER A 71 12.07 -4.88 -12.50
CA SER A 71 11.52 -5.56 -13.68
C SER A 71 11.78 -7.07 -13.59
N LEU A 72 10.85 -7.85 -14.14
CA LEU A 72 10.95 -9.31 -14.28
C LEU A 72 11.01 -9.65 -15.77
N PRO A 73 12.20 -9.52 -16.40
CA PRO A 73 12.33 -9.86 -17.82
C PRO A 73 12.07 -11.36 -18.04
N PRO A 74 11.45 -11.74 -19.18
CA PRO A 74 11.31 -13.15 -19.53
C PRO A 74 12.66 -13.86 -19.61
N ILE A 75 12.70 -15.12 -19.20
CA ILE A 75 13.90 -15.94 -19.29
C ILE A 75 14.18 -16.29 -20.76
N GLY A 76 15.42 -16.10 -21.19
CA GLY A 76 15.88 -16.57 -22.50
C GLY A 76 15.87 -18.09 -22.54
N ASP A 77 15.18 -18.68 -23.53
CA ASP A 77 15.12 -20.13 -23.75
C ASP A 77 16.46 -20.63 -24.33
N PRO A 78 17.31 -21.33 -23.55
CA PRO A 78 18.69 -21.64 -23.98
C PRO A 78 18.75 -22.73 -25.05
N VAL A 79 17.71 -23.55 -25.17
CA VAL A 79 17.64 -24.66 -26.13
C VAL A 79 16.98 -24.21 -27.45
N GLY A 80 16.35 -23.02 -27.47
CA GLY A 80 15.59 -22.54 -28.63
C GLY A 80 14.43 -23.46 -29.02
N GLY A 81 14.03 -24.39 -28.13
CA GLY A 81 13.07 -25.47 -28.36
C GLY A 81 11.67 -24.93 -28.63
N MET A 82 11.39 -24.60 -29.88
CA MET A 82 10.11 -24.07 -30.31
C MET A 82 9.08 -25.19 -30.34
N ARG A 83 7.89 -24.98 -29.77
CA ARG A 83 6.70 -25.77 -30.13
C ARG A 83 6.28 -25.35 -31.54
N SER A 84 7.00 -25.85 -32.54
CA SER A 84 6.72 -25.54 -33.94
C SER A 84 5.61 -26.42 -34.47
N ILE A 85 4.74 -25.84 -35.27
CA ILE A 85 3.66 -26.54 -35.94
C ILE A 85 4.14 -26.94 -37.33
N ASP A 86 4.01 -28.21 -37.70
CA ASP A 86 4.21 -28.65 -39.08
C ASP A 86 3.06 -28.09 -39.95
N PRO A 87 3.33 -27.21 -40.92
CA PRO A 87 2.28 -26.64 -41.78
C PRO A 87 1.74 -27.68 -42.79
N VAL A 88 2.33 -28.87 -42.89
CA VAL A 88 1.86 -29.91 -43.80
C VAL A 88 0.50 -30.45 -43.32
N GLY A 89 -0.46 -30.48 -44.23
CA GLY A 89 -1.78 -31.09 -43.99
C GLY A 89 -2.76 -30.23 -43.19
N VAL A 90 -2.51 -28.91 -43.05
CA VAL A 90 -3.47 -27.99 -42.42
C VAL A 90 -4.81 -28.02 -43.17
N PRO A 91 -5.93 -28.38 -42.51
CA PRO A 91 -7.23 -28.50 -43.18
C PRO A 91 -7.85 -27.14 -43.55
N ARG A 92 -8.80 -27.15 -44.51
CA ARG A 92 -9.51 -25.94 -44.99
C ARG A 92 -10.81 -25.63 -44.24
N THR A 93 -11.44 -26.63 -43.63
CA THR A 93 -12.70 -26.48 -42.90
C THR A 93 -12.44 -26.31 -41.40
N ALA A 94 -13.30 -25.57 -40.70
CA ALA A 94 -13.15 -25.30 -39.28
C ALA A 94 -13.13 -26.56 -38.39
N GLU A 95 -14.02 -27.51 -38.65
CA GLU A 95 -14.13 -28.77 -37.90
C GLU A 95 -12.85 -29.60 -38.02
N ALA A 96 -12.40 -29.90 -39.25
CA ALA A 96 -11.15 -30.61 -39.47
C ALA A 96 -9.93 -29.85 -38.92
N PHE A 97 -9.94 -28.51 -38.97
CA PHE A 97 -8.86 -27.70 -38.39
C PHE A 97 -8.79 -27.83 -36.87
N GLU A 98 -9.93 -27.89 -36.16
CA GLU A 98 -9.98 -28.11 -34.72
C GLU A 98 -9.35 -29.46 -34.34
N GLU A 99 -9.76 -30.56 -34.99
CA GLU A 99 -9.19 -31.90 -34.76
C GLU A 99 -7.69 -31.94 -35.05
N TRP A 100 -7.27 -31.33 -36.16
CA TRP A 100 -5.85 -31.23 -36.52
C TRP A 100 -5.05 -30.42 -35.49
N LEU A 101 -5.61 -29.29 -35.01
CA LEU A 101 -4.95 -28.42 -34.05
C LEU A 101 -4.74 -29.14 -32.72
N GLU A 102 -5.74 -29.91 -32.26
CA GLU A 102 -5.63 -30.75 -31.06
C GLU A 102 -4.52 -31.79 -31.22
N ALA A 103 -4.47 -32.50 -32.34
CA ALA A 103 -3.42 -33.48 -32.62
C ALA A 103 -2.01 -32.85 -32.70
N ALA A 104 -1.91 -31.68 -33.37
CA ALA A 104 -0.67 -30.92 -33.47
C ALA A 104 -0.19 -30.45 -32.09
N TRP A 105 -1.11 -30.01 -31.23
CA TRP A 105 -0.80 -29.65 -29.85
C TRP A 105 -0.31 -30.84 -29.04
N GLN A 106 -1.01 -31.99 -29.08
CA GLN A 106 -0.59 -33.21 -28.39
C GLN A 106 0.81 -33.67 -28.82
N THR A 107 1.12 -33.56 -30.10
CA THR A 107 2.44 -33.88 -30.65
C THR A 107 3.50 -32.90 -30.12
N ALA A 108 3.20 -31.60 -30.12
CA ALA A 108 4.11 -30.57 -29.65
C ALA A 108 4.41 -30.67 -28.14
N VAL A 109 3.47 -31.18 -27.33
CA VAL A 109 3.69 -31.43 -25.90
C VAL A 109 4.25 -32.82 -25.57
N ALA A 110 4.23 -33.78 -26.50
CA ALA A 110 4.81 -35.11 -26.26
C ALA A 110 6.34 -35.17 -26.49
N GLY A 111 6.93 -34.19 -27.19
CA GLY A 111 8.35 -34.17 -27.53
C GLY A 111 9.29 -33.67 -26.42
N PRO A 112 10.63 -33.78 -26.62
CA PRO A 112 11.67 -33.27 -25.70
C PRO A 112 11.66 -31.73 -25.53
N VAL A 113 10.74 -31.04 -26.21
CA VAL A 113 10.41 -29.61 -26.04
C VAL A 113 9.79 -29.31 -24.65
N ASN A 114 9.53 -30.33 -23.83
CA ASN A 114 9.15 -30.16 -22.42
C ASN A 114 10.29 -30.40 -21.42
N ASP A 115 11.47 -30.82 -21.88
CA ASP A 115 12.65 -30.98 -21.04
C ASP A 115 13.26 -29.60 -20.80
N ILE A 116 12.70 -28.89 -19.83
CA ILE A 116 13.29 -27.67 -19.30
C ILE A 116 14.47 -28.10 -18.44
N ASP A 117 15.68 -27.78 -18.89
CA ASP A 117 16.90 -28.04 -18.14
C ASP A 117 16.94 -27.16 -16.88
N MET A 118 16.58 -27.75 -15.75
CA MET A 118 16.52 -27.08 -14.46
C MET A 118 17.91 -26.87 -13.84
N ASP A 119 18.98 -27.47 -14.38
CA ASP A 119 20.35 -27.25 -13.92
C ASP A 119 20.88 -25.88 -14.36
N LEU A 120 20.29 -25.30 -15.41
CA LEU A 120 20.56 -23.93 -15.86
C LEU A 120 19.77 -22.86 -15.06
N ALA A 121 18.84 -23.28 -14.21
CA ALA A 121 17.99 -22.37 -13.45
C ALA A 121 18.69 -21.90 -12.16
N PRO A 122 18.64 -20.58 -11.82
CA PRO A 122 19.04 -20.11 -10.50
C PRO A 122 18.24 -20.86 -9.42
N VAL A 123 18.91 -21.33 -8.36
CA VAL A 123 18.32 -22.22 -7.34
C VAL A 123 17.08 -21.60 -6.70
N GLU A 124 17.14 -20.30 -6.46
CA GLU A 124 16.14 -19.47 -5.81
C GLU A 124 14.97 -19.04 -6.71
N SER A 125 15.05 -19.27 -8.04
CA SER A 125 14.06 -18.85 -9.03
C SER A 125 13.71 -19.96 -10.04
N ARG A 126 13.78 -21.22 -9.59
CA ARG A 126 13.53 -22.39 -10.43
C ARG A 126 12.13 -22.41 -11.03
N GLN A 127 11.10 -22.07 -10.26
CA GLN A 127 9.73 -22.10 -10.77
C GLN A 127 9.50 -20.98 -11.78
N TYR A 128 10.00 -19.76 -11.53
CA TYR A 128 9.95 -18.68 -12.53
C TYR A 128 10.66 -19.07 -13.82
N TYR A 129 11.83 -19.69 -13.74
CA TYR A 129 12.56 -20.21 -14.90
C TYR A 129 11.72 -21.17 -15.73
N ARG A 130 11.15 -22.19 -15.07
CA ARG A 130 10.27 -23.17 -15.69
C ARG A 130 9.04 -22.53 -16.32
N ASN A 131 8.34 -21.69 -15.57
CA ASN A 131 7.08 -21.10 -15.99
C ASN A 131 7.27 -20.11 -17.13
N SER A 132 8.31 -19.28 -17.09
CA SER A 132 8.62 -18.31 -18.14
C SER A 132 8.92 -19.01 -19.47
N ILE A 133 9.69 -20.11 -19.48
CA ILE A 133 9.96 -20.87 -20.71
C ILE A 133 8.71 -21.60 -21.20
N ARG A 134 7.99 -22.30 -20.31
CA ARG A 134 6.73 -23.02 -20.66
C ARG A 134 5.73 -22.10 -21.33
N THR A 135 5.49 -20.92 -20.74
CA THR A 135 4.49 -19.96 -21.22
C THR A 135 4.90 -19.34 -22.55
N GLN A 136 6.17 -18.97 -22.72
CA GLN A 136 6.70 -18.49 -24.00
C GLN A 136 6.58 -19.53 -25.12
N ARG A 137 6.94 -20.81 -24.86
CA ARG A 137 6.80 -21.90 -25.84
C ARG A 137 5.34 -22.13 -26.23
N THR A 138 4.43 -22.06 -25.27
CA THR A 138 2.97 -22.16 -25.50
C THR A 138 2.47 -21.01 -26.36
N ALA A 139 2.81 -19.77 -26.01
CA ALA A 139 2.39 -18.58 -26.75
C ALA A 139 2.88 -18.61 -28.21
N ARG A 140 4.14 -19.04 -28.45
CA ARG A 140 4.70 -19.18 -29.81
C ARG A 140 3.91 -20.18 -30.66
N PHE A 141 3.52 -21.33 -30.10
CA PHE A 141 2.67 -22.31 -30.79
C PHE A 141 1.36 -21.67 -31.25
N PHE A 142 0.63 -21.00 -30.35
CA PHE A 142 -0.67 -20.43 -30.70
C PHE A 142 -0.57 -19.21 -31.62
N VAL A 143 0.54 -18.46 -31.58
CA VAL A 143 0.83 -17.43 -32.60
C VAL A 143 0.95 -18.07 -33.99
N GLN A 144 1.67 -19.19 -34.13
CA GLN A 144 1.77 -19.93 -35.39
C GLN A 144 0.42 -20.52 -35.82
N ALA A 145 -0.34 -21.10 -34.88
CA ALA A 145 -1.65 -21.69 -35.17
C ALA A 145 -2.61 -20.65 -35.76
N ARG A 146 -2.65 -19.43 -35.21
CA ARG A 146 -3.44 -18.32 -35.75
C ARG A 146 -2.99 -17.92 -37.16
N GLN A 147 -1.69 -17.91 -37.43
CA GLN A 147 -1.17 -17.62 -38.77
C GLN A 147 -1.58 -18.70 -39.79
N LEU A 148 -1.49 -19.97 -39.40
CA LEU A 148 -1.88 -21.09 -40.27
C LEU A 148 -3.38 -21.12 -40.53
N LEU A 149 -4.19 -20.81 -39.52
CA LEU A 149 -5.64 -20.61 -39.66
C LEU A 149 -5.95 -19.56 -40.73
N GLU A 150 -5.34 -18.38 -40.65
CA GLU A 150 -5.62 -17.30 -41.60
C GLU A 150 -5.16 -17.61 -43.03
N ALA A 151 -4.13 -18.46 -43.16
CA ALA A 151 -3.58 -18.86 -44.45
C ALA A 151 -4.36 -20.01 -45.11
N HIS A 152 -4.91 -20.96 -44.35
CA HIS A 152 -5.43 -22.23 -44.89
C HIS A 152 -6.94 -22.41 -44.73
N VAL A 153 -7.54 -21.87 -43.66
CA VAL A 153 -8.98 -22.06 -43.39
C VAL A 153 -9.80 -21.11 -44.25
N ASP A 154 -10.83 -21.66 -44.89
CA ASP A 154 -11.74 -20.92 -45.74
C ASP A 154 -12.42 -19.78 -44.95
N PRO A 155 -12.61 -18.58 -45.54
CA PRO A 155 -13.13 -17.42 -44.83
C PRO A 155 -14.42 -17.67 -44.02
N HIS A 156 -15.33 -18.48 -44.55
CA HIS A 156 -16.60 -18.83 -43.90
C HIS A 156 -16.42 -19.67 -42.61
N GLY A 157 -15.32 -20.41 -42.48
CA GLY A 157 -15.02 -21.23 -41.31
C GLY A 157 -14.11 -20.56 -40.28
N ARG A 158 -13.55 -19.38 -40.58
CA ARG A 158 -12.51 -18.77 -39.74
C ARG A 158 -12.98 -18.40 -38.33
N ALA A 159 -14.21 -17.94 -38.16
CA ALA A 159 -14.74 -17.61 -36.84
C ALA A 159 -14.76 -18.85 -35.93
N ALA A 160 -15.32 -19.96 -36.41
CA ALA A 160 -15.35 -21.24 -35.69
C ALA A 160 -13.93 -21.78 -35.41
N ALA A 161 -13.02 -21.67 -36.38
CA ALA A 161 -11.62 -22.07 -36.19
C ALA A 161 -10.89 -21.16 -35.17
N ARG A 162 -11.17 -19.85 -35.13
CA ARG A 162 -10.64 -18.93 -34.11
C ARG A 162 -11.15 -19.31 -32.73
N ALA A 163 -12.43 -19.70 -32.64
CA ALA A 163 -13.01 -20.18 -31.39
C ALA A 163 -12.31 -21.47 -30.91
N ALA A 164 -12.05 -22.42 -31.81
CA ALA A 164 -11.29 -23.63 -31.51
C ALA A 164 -9.86 -23.32 -31.01
N VAL A 165 -9.15 -22.40 -31.68
CA VAL A 165 -7.81 -21.94 -31.24
C VAL A 165 -7.86 -21.40 -29.82
N ARG A 166 -8.81 -20.52 -29.50
CA ARG A 166 -8.93 -19.92 -28.16
C ARG A 166 -9.25 -20.95 -27.09
N ARG A 167 -10.21 -21.85 -27.34
CA ARG A 167 -10.57 -22.92 -26.39
C ARG A 167 -9.41 -23.83 -26.06
N LEU A 168 -8.62 -24.21 -27.08
CA LEU A 168 -7.44 -25.05 -26.89
C LEU A 168 -6.31 -24.27 -26.21
N GLU A 169 -6.14 -23.00 -26.53
CA GLU A 169 -5.15 -22.13 -25.89
C GLU A 169 -5.42 -21.95 -24.40
N ASP A 170 -6.65 -21.67 -24.00
CA ASP A 170 -7.03 -21.56 -22.59
C ASP A 170 -6.78 -22.90 -21.86
N GLY A 171 -7.12 -24.03 -22.49
CA GLY A 171 -6.81 -25.37 -21.97
C GLY A 171 -5.30 -25.70 -21.93
N ALA A 172 -4.48 -25.08 -22.79
CA ALA A 172 -3.03 -25.26 -22.79
C ALA A 172 -2.33 -24.53 -21.63
N PHE A 173 -2.89 -23.40 -21.21
CA PHE A 173 -2.43 -22.64 -20.06
C PHE A 173 -3.02 -23.11 -18.72
N SER A 174 -4.12 -23.86 -18.75
CA SER A 174 -4.73 -24.46 -17.55
C SER A 174 -3.85 -25.57 -16.94
N GLY A 175 -4.30 -26.12 -15.81
CA GLY A 175 -3.57 -27.07 -14.97
C GLY A 175 -2.93 -26.42 -13.75
N VAL A 176 -1.92 -27.08 -13.18
CA VAL A 176 -1.22 -26.64 -11.97
C VAL A 176 0.01 -25.81 -12.34
N LEU A 177 0.07 -24.58 -11.85
CA LEU A 177 1.22 -23.69 -11.94
C LEU A 177 1.73 -23.39 -10.53
N GLN A 178 2.94 -23.86 -10.21
CA GLN A 178 3.63 -23.53 -8.96
C GLN A 178 4.56 -22.34 -9.19
N PHE A 179 4.68 -21.45 -8.21
CA PHE A 179 5.53 -20.28 -8.24
C PHE A 179 6.63 -20.38 -7.18
N ASP A 180 7.66 -19.53 -7.30
CA ASP A 180 8.68 -19.45 -6.25
C ASP A 180 8.06 -18.85 -4.98
N ASP A 181 8.41 -19.44 -3.84
CA ASP A 181 7.87 -19.16 -2.50
C ASP A 181 9.01 -19.05 -1.48
N ALA A 182 10.15 -18.50 -1.90
CA ALA A 182 11.22 -18.24 -0.95
C ALA A 182 10.77 -17.16 0.04
N ASP A 183 10.82 -17.46 1.34
CA ASP A 183 10.51 -16.49 2.39
C ASP A 183 11.64 -15.46 2.50
N THR A 184 11.27 -14.18 2.41
CA THR A 184 12.21 -13.07 2.65
C THR A 184 12.79 -13.07 4.07
N GLY A 185 12.28 -13.89 4.99
CA GLY A 185 12.64 -13.88 6.41
C GLY A 185 12.17 -12.60 7.11
N THR A 186 11.36 -11.79 6.44
CA THR A 186 10.71 -10.59 6.99
C THR A 186 9.38 -10.92 7.63
N TYR A 187 8.98 -12.18 7.60
CA TYR A 187 7.67 -12.64 8.05
C TYR A 187 7.56 -12.67 9.58
N HIS A 188 7.62 -11.49 10.15
CA HIS A 188 7.03 -11.18 11.44
C HIS A 188 5.64 -10.65 11.12
N SER A 189 4.61 -11.38 11.54
CA SER A 189 3.18 -11.07 11.40
C SER A 189 2.72 -10.16 12.55
N PHE A 190 1.53 -9.56 12.42
CA PHE A 190 0.83 -8.92 13.54
C PHE A 190 0.92 -9.80 14.81
N GLY A 191 1.32 -9.21 15.92
CA GLY A 191 1.46 -9.89 17.22
C GLY A 191 2.71 -10.76 17.44
N LYS A 192 3.60 -10.91 16.46
CA LYS A 192 4.87 -11.67 16.61
C LYS A 192 6.15 -10.83 16.52
N ASP A 193 6.01 -9.53 16.26
CA ASP A 193 7.13 -8.60 16.27
C ASP A 193 7.65 -8.44 17.71
N GLU A 194 8.95 -8.63 17.93
CA GLU A 194 9.61 -7.73 18.86
C GLU A 194 9.76 -6.42 18.10
N PRO A 195 9.00 -5.35 18.45
CA PRO A 195 9.36 -4.05 17.92
C PRO A 195 10.80 -3.80 18.34
N PHE A 196 11.60 -3.21 17.45
CA PHE A 196 12.75 -2.39 17.81
C PHE A 196 14.17 -2.79 17.35
N VAL A 197 14.35 -3.16 16.09
CA VAL A 197 15.60 -2.85 15.37
C VAL A 197 15.21 -2.08 14.11
N HIS A 198 15.39 -0.76 14.14
CA HIS A 198 15.09 0.11 12.99
C HIS A 198 16.39 0.66 12.41
N TYR A 199 16.62 0.44 11.12
CA TYR A 199 17.81 0.92 10.44
C TYR A 199 18.03 2.43 10.55
N LEU A 200 16.96 3.23 10.67
CA LEU A 200 17.06 4.68 10.89
C LEU A 200 17.77 5.03 12.20
N GLN A 201 17.57 4.25 13.27
CA GLN A 201 18.23 4.52 14.54
C GLN A 201 19.73 4.21 14.41
N VAL A 202 20.06 3.04 13.86
CA VAL A 202 21.45 2.64 13.56
C VAL A 202 22.13 3.68 12.66
N MET A 203 21.42 4.18 11.65
CA MET A 203 21.92 5.23 10.76
C MET A 203 22.11 6.57 11.49
N LEU A 204 21.14 7.02 12.29
CA LEU A 204 21.23 8.26 13.06
C LEU A 204 22.37 8.21 14.08
N ASP A 205 22.58 7.07 14.72
CA ASP A 205 23.66 6.86 15.67
C ASP A 205 25.03 6.85 14.95
N SER A 206 25.11 6.33 13.72
CA SER A 206 26.34 6.34 12.91
C SER A 206 26.74 7.72 12.37
N LEU A 207 25.81 8.69 12.31
CA LEU A 207 26.09 10.02 11.76
C LEU A 207 26.63 10.95 12.87
N PRO A 208 27.66 11.78 12.60
CA PRO A 208 28.12 12.77 13.56
C PRO A 208 26.99 13.67 14.06
N ALA A 209 26.90 13.87 15.38
CA ALA A 209 25.93 14.78 15.98
C ALA A 209 26.26 16.26 15.65
N ASP A 210 25.23 17.12 15.65
CA ASP A 210 25.31 18.53 15.21
C ASP A 210 26.38 19.37 15.95
N GLU A 211 26.67 19.03 17.19
CA GLU A 211 27.66 19.71 18.05
C GLU A 211 28.94 18.89 18.28
N SER A 212 29.11 17.75 17.59
CA SER A 212 30.26 16.87 17.81
C SER A 212 31.52 17.38 17.10
N ASP A 213 32.68 17.15 17.73
CA ASP A 213 33.99 17.40 17.11
C ASP A 213 34.14 16.66 15.76
N ALA A 214 33.57 15.46 15.65
CA ALA A 214 33.54 14.67 14.43
C ALA A 214 32.89 15.42 13.25
N LEU A 215 31.78 16.14 13.49
CA LEU A 215 31.14 16.95 12.46
C LEU A 215 32.03 18.13 12.06
N TYR A 216 32.67 18.81 13.02
CA TYR A 216 33.54 19.95 12.74
C TYR A 216 34.81 19.60 11.94
N ARG A 217 35.22 18.32 11.92
CA ARG A 217 36.30 17.82 11.05
C ARG A 217 35.92 17.83 9.56
N LEU A 218 34.63 17.88 9.22
CA LEU A 218 34.16 17.90 7.85
C LEU A 218 34.14 19.33 7.27
N PRO A 219 34.37 19.52 5.96
CA PRO A 219 34.15 20.81 5.29
C PRO A 219 32.72 21.33 5.45
N PRO A 220 32.47 22.66 5.45
CA PRO A 220 31.15 23.24 5.73
C PRO A 220 29.99 22.68 4.89
N HIS A 221 30.21 22.45 3.59
CA HIS A 221 29.19 21.88 2.71
C HIS A 221 28.84 20.42 3.05
N GLN A 222 29.78 19.66 3.63
CA GLN A 222 29.56 18.29 4.08
C GLN A 222 28.90 18.26 5.45
N GLN A 223 29.26 19.19 6.34
CA GLN A 223 28.56 19.37 7.62
C GLN A 223 27.07 19.58 7.37
N GLU A 224 26.72 20.50 6.47
CA GLU A 224 25.32 20.77 6.16
C GLU A 224 24.62 19.57 5.47
N ALA A 225 25.33 18.78 4.66
CA ALA A 225 24.80 17.55 4.11
C ALA A 225 24.48 16.51 5.21
N VAL A 226 25.37 16.34 6.20
CA VAL A 226 25.13 15.46 7.35
C VAL A 226 23.96 15.97 8.20
N ARG A 227 23.88 17.28 8.47
CA ARG A 227 22.73 17.87 9.19
C ARG A 227 21.42 17.63 8.46
N ARG A 228 21.37 17.84 7.14
CA ARG A 228 20.20 17.50 6.32
C ARG A 228 19.86 16.02 6.39
N GLN A 229 20.86 15.15 6.27
CA GLN A 229 20.67 13.71 6.35
C GLN A 229 20.05 13.29 7.69
N ARG A 230 20.53 13.85 8.82
CA ARG A 230 19.96 13.61 10.15
C ARG A 230 18.51 14.09 10.21
N ARG A 231 18.23 15.34 9.81
CA ARG A 231 16.85 15.88 9.79
C ARG A 231 15.89 15.02 8.96
N GLN A 232 16.30 14.59 7.78
CA GLN A 232 15.50 13.75 6.88
C GLN A 232 15.27 12.35 7.46
N ALA A 233 16.30 11.74 8.06
CA ALA A 233 16.17 10.43 8.71
C ALA A 233 15.26 10.50 9.96
N THR A 234 15.37 11.58 10.75
CA THR A 234 14.48 11.83 11.90
C THR A 234 13.03 12.03 11.44
N ALA A 235 12.79 12.82 10.38
CA ALA A 235 11.45 13.01 9.84
C ALA A 235 10.84 11.69 9.34
N HIS A 236 11.65 10.83 8.72
CA HIS A 236 11.22 9.48 8.34
C HIS A 236 10.84 8.65 9.58
N LEU A 237 11.67 8.67 10.63
CA LEU A 237 11.41 7.93 11.87
C LEU A 237 10.13 8.42 12.57
N ASP A 238 9.96 9.73 12.67
CA ASP A 238 8.80 10.36 13.31
C ASP A 238 7.49 9.99 12.59
N TYR A 239 7.52 9.91 11.25
CA TYR A 239 6.37 9.45 10.47
C TYR A 239 6.00 8.00 10.81
N LEU A 240 7.00 7.12 10.87
CA LEU A 240 6.74 5.71 11.20
C LEU A 240 6.21 5.54 12.63
N MET A 241 6.76 6.30 13.59
CA MET A 241 6.30 6.32 14.98
C MET A 241 4.86 6.84 15.14
N ARG A 242 4.37 7.69 14.24
CA ARG A 242 3.00 8.24 14.29
C ARG A 242 1.94 7.34 13.62
N HIS A 243 2.34 6.53 12.64
CA HIS A 243 1.38 5.90 11.73
C HIS A 243 1.49 4.37 11.60
N LYS A 244 2.63 3.75 11.91
CA LYS A 244 2.85 2.33 11.55
C LYS A 244 3.10 1.38 12.72
N TYR A 245 3.41 1.89 13.91
CA TYR A 245 3.89 1.03 15.01
C TYR A 245 2.89 0.92 16.16
N ALA A 246 2.63 -0.31 16.60
CA ALA A 246 1.94 -0.63 17.84
C ALA A 246 2.44 -1.97 18.40
N ARG A 247 2.88 -2.02 19.67
CA ARG A 247 3.48 -3.23 20.28
C ARG A 247 2.43 -4.30 20.62
N LYS A 248 1.25 -3.90 21.09
CA LYS A 248 0.18 -4.80 21.57
C LYS A 248 -1.23 -4.27 21.23
N GLY A 249 -1.40 -3.64 20.06
CA GLY A 249 -2.57 -2.82 19.76
C GLY A 249 -2.47 -1.42 20.39
N ILE A 250 -3.31 -0.50 19.94
CA ILE A 250 -3.32 0.90 20.42
C ILE A 250 -4.48 1.11 21.38
N TRP A 251 -4.20 1.72 22.53
CA TRP A 251 -5.24 2.30 23.38
C TRP A 251 -5.00 3.80 23.43
N GLU A 252 -5.94 4.54 22.89
CA GLU A 252 -5.87 5.99 22.82
C GLU A 252 -5.90 6.62 24.21
N THR A 253 -6.38 5.92 25.23
CA THR A 253 -6.40 6.42 26.61
C THR A 253 -5.11 6.18 27.39
N ASP A 254 -4.15 5.40 26.86
CA ASP A 254 -2.88 5.06 27.53
C ASP A 254 -1.74 4.89 26.51
N ILE A 255 -1.63 5.85 25.59
CA ILE A 255 -0.86 5.67 24.35
C ILE A 255 0.62 5.40 24.62
N GLU A 256 1.24 6.10 25.58
CA GLU A 256 2.69 6.03 25.77
C GLU A 256 3.17 4.65 26.22
N ARG A 257 2.50 4.07 27.22
CA ARG A 257 2.85 2.74 27.73
C ARG A 257 2.56 1.63 26.73
N ARG A 258 1.49 1.77 25.95
CA ARG A 258 1.06 0.76 24.97
C ARG A 258 1.92 0.78 23.72
N LEU A 259 2.31 1.97 23.26
CA LEU A 259 3.24 2.15 22.16
C LEU A 259 4.69 1.87 22.57
N GLY A 260 5.08 2.24 23.80
CA GLY A 260 6.47 2.27 24.25
C GLY A 260 7.23 3.50 23.75
N GLY A 261 6.56 4.64 23.65
CA GLY A 261 7.13 5.90 23.18
C GLY A 261 6.56 7.10 23.91
N LEU A 262 7.41 8.10 24.17
CA LEU A 262 7.04 9.37 24.81
C LEU A 262 6.42 10.31 23.76
N LEU A 263 5.26 10.88 24.05
CA LEU A 263 4.61 11.87 23.21
C LEU A 263 5.40 13.18 23.25
N ILE A 264 5.89 13.62 22.09
CA ILE A 264 6.75 14.79 21.93
C ILE A 264 6.24 15.70 20.82
N GLU A 265 6.66 16.96 20.86
CA GLU A 265 6.52 17.90 19.75
C GLU A 265 7.72 17.74 18.80
N ARG A 266 7.44 17.63 17.49
CA ARG A 266 8.40 17.19 16.48
C ARG A 266 9.61 18.10 16.32
N GLU A 267 9.44 19.43 16.37
CA GLU A 267 10.51 20.39 16.12
C GLU A 267 11.43 20.55 17.33
N THR A 268 10.86 20.75 18.52
CA THR A 268 11.57 20.99 19.77
C THR A 268 11.99 19.71 20.47
N ARG A 269 11.40 18.56 20.10
CA ARG A 269 11.60 17.24 20.73
C ARG A 269 11.18 17.17 22.20
N CYS A 270 10.49 18.20 22.69
CA CYS A 270 10.10 18.30 24.09
C CYS A 270 8.92 17.36 24.39
N ILE A 271 8.92 16.75 25.60
CA ILE A 271 7.79 15.94 26.06
C ILE A 271 6.55 16.83 26.23
N VAL A 272 5.45 16.45 25.58
CA VAL A 272 4.22 17.21 25.53
C VAL A 272 3.29 16.82 26.68
N SER A 273 2.50 17.75 27.18
CA SER A 273 1.49 17.53 28.21
C SER A 273 0.09 17.69 27.65
N GLU A 274 -0.84 16.86 28.11
CA GLU A 274 -2.26 17.15 27.93
C GLU A 274 -2.66 18.37 28.79
N THR A 275 -3.44 19.28 28.23
CA THR A 275 -3.97 20.42 28.98
C THR A 275 -4.91 19.94 30.09
N PRO A 276 -4.88 20.53 31.30
CA PRO A 276 -5.82 20.19 32.35
C PRO A 276 -7.29 20.33 31.92
N GLU A 277 -7.58 21.31 31.07
CA GLU A 277 -8.94 21.66 30.62
C GLU A 277 -9.55 20.63 29.66
N SER A 278 -8.73 19.84 28.97
CA SER A 278 -9.20 18.80 28.04
C SER A 278 -9.45 17.45 28.70
N ARG A 279 -9.01 17.22 29.95
CA ARG A 279 -9.03 15.91 30.64
C ARG A 279 -10.41 15.26 30.70
N GLU A 280 -11.46 16.06 30.80
CA GLU A 280 -12.86 15.59 30.89
C GLU A 280 -13.57 15.61 29.53
N ARG A 281 -12.86 15.93 28.45
CA ARG A 281 -13.38 15.99 27.09
C ARG A 281 -12.97 14.74 26.31
N PRO A 282 -13.78 14.32 25.33
CA PRO A 282 -13.44 13.22 24.43
C PRO A 282 -12.29 13.58 23.49
N SER A 283 -11.98 14.87 23.29
CA SER A 283 -10.91 15.35 22.42
C SER A 283 -9.79 15.99 23.25
N PRO A 284 -8.60 15.35 23.37
CA PRO A 284 -7.48 15.90 24.13
C PRO A 284 -6.86 17.12 23.43
N GLN A 285 -6.31 18.04 24.23
CA GLN A 285 -5.53 19.18 23.76
C GLN A 285 -4.14 19.18 24.39
N TYR A 286 -3.16 19.75 23.71
CA TYR A 286 -1.75 19.56 24.05
C TYR A 286 -0.98 20.87 24.22
N GLU A 287 0.01 20.82 25.12
CA GLU A 287 0.90 21.94 25.41
C GLU A 287 2.34 21.49 25.68
N CYS A 288 3.31 22.25 25.20
CA CYS A 288 4.67 22.24 25.72
C CYS A 288 4.76 23.21 26.90
N LEU A 289 5.47 22.81 27.95
CA LEU A 289 5.61 23.60 29.16
C LEU A 289 7.07 23.99 29.38
N ARG A 290 7.30 25.26 29.65
CA ARG A 290 8.64 25.80 29.93
C ARG A 290 8.59 26.68 31.16
N ILE A 291 9.57 26.53 32.05
CA ILE A 291 9.73 27.46 33.16
C ILE A 291 10.23 28.78 32.57
N GLU A 292 9.62 29.90 32.97
CA GLU A 292 9.93 31.23 32.44
C GLU A 292 11.45 31.47 32.52
N PRO A 293 12.15 31.68 31.38
CA PRO A 293 13.61 31.78 31.34
C PRO A 293 14.21 32.85 32.24
N MET A 294 13.44 33.89 32.57
CA MET A 294 13.86 35.00 33.42
C MET A 294 13.32 34.89 34.86
N ALA A 295 12.71 33.78 35.24
CA ALA A 295 12.22 33.58 36.60
C ALA A 295 13.36 33.41 37.59
N ASP A 296 13.14 33.88 38.82
CA ASP A 296 13.97 33.52 39.98
C ASP A 296 13.61 32.10 40.44
N HIS A 297 13.99 31.11 39.64
CA HIS A 297 13.73 29.69 39.86
C HIS A 297 14.98 28.87 39.49
N PRO A 298 15.38 27.85 40.28
CA PRO A 298 16.58 27.06 40.00
C PRO A 298 16.63 26.43 38.61
N ASP A 299 15.46 26.07 38.07
CA ASP A 299 15.28 25.47 36.74
C ASP A 299 14.73 26.46 35.69
N ALA A 300 14.95 27.77 35.86
CA ALA A 300 14.48 28.78 34.89
C ALA A 300 14.93 28.43 33.45
N GLY A 301 13.98 28.46 32.51
CA GLY A 301 14.21 28.13 31.11
C GLY A 301 14.18 26.65 30.77
N ALA A 302 14.06 25.74 31.74
CA ALA A 302 13.95 24.31 31.51
C ALA A 302 12.58 23.94 30.90
N TRP A 303 12.59 22.97 29.98
CA TRP A 303 11.38 22.29 29.53
C TRP A 303 10.92 21.28 30.58
N VAL A 304 9.62 21.28 30.83
CA VAL A 304 8.97 20.39 31.80
C VAL A 304 7.73 19.76 31.17
N HIS A 305 7.23 18.70 31.78
CA HIS A 305 6.01 18.03 31.36
C HIS A 305 5.20 17.55 32.57
N ARG A 306 3.90 17.34 32.38
CA ARG A 306 3.01 16.79 33.40
C ARG A 306 3.10 15.28 33.40
N SER A 307 3.26 14.71 34.60
CA SER A 307 3.11 13.29 34.89
C SER A 307 2.18 13.16 36.09
N GLY A 308 0.90 12.87 35.82
CA GLY A 308 -0.17 12.97 36.82
C GLY A 308 -0.38 14.39 37.32
N ALA A 309 -0.13 14.61 38.62
CA ALA A 309 -0.22 15.92 39.28
C ALA A 309 1.14 16.64 39.41
N VAL A 310 2.24 16.00 39.03
CA VAL A 310 3.61 16.50 39.24
C VAL A 310 4.19 17.00 37.91
N LEU A 311 4.92 18.13 37.97
CA LEU A 311 5.75 18.59 36.86
C LEU A 311 7.12 17.92 36.94
N ARG A 312 7.61 17.44 35.80
CA ARG A 312 8.91 16.77 35.70
C ARG A 312 9.74 17.38 34.58
N ARG A 313 11.06 17.42 34.78
CA ARG A 313 12.05 17.67 33.72
C ARG A 313 12.11 16.48 32.77
N GLU A 314 12.79 16.67 31.65
CA GLU A 314 12.97 15.65 30.62
C GLU A 314 13.66 14.37 31.12
N ASP A 315 14.56 14.50 32.11
CA ASP A 315 15.23 13.38 32.78
C ASP A 315 14.34 12.67 33.82
N GLY A 316 13.10 13.13 34.01
CA GLY A 316 12.13 12.60 34.96
C GLY A 316 12.19 13.26 36.35
N THR A 317 13.12 14.17 36.61
CA THR A 317 13.26 14.84 37.92
C THR A 317 12.02 15.69 38.24
N PRO A 318 11.36 15.52 39.40
CA PRO A 318 10.21 16.35 39.79
C PRO A 318 10.65 17.78 40.09
N VAL A 319 9.84 18.76 39.68
CA VAL A 319 10.08 20.19 39.93
C VAL A 319 8.78 20.82 40.41
N ASP A 320 8.89 21.71 41.40
CA ASP A 320 7.77 22.51 41.89
C ASP A 320 7.84 23.91 41.29
N VAL A 321 6.83 24.30 40.52
CA VAL A 321 6.81 25.58 39.79
C VAL A 321 5.45 26.22 39.98
N ALA A 322 5.44 27.46 40.49
CA ALA A 322 4.21 28.23 40.62
C ALA A 322 3.59 28.49 39.23
N PRO A 323 2.24 28.41 39.05
CA PRO A 323 1.60 28.60 37.75
C PRO A 323 1.98 29.87 36.98
N PRO A 324 2.21 31.04 37.61
CA PRO A 324 2.64 32.26 36.89
C PRO A 324 4.03 32.16 36.25
N LEU A 325 4.88 31.24 36.73
CA LEU A 325 6.24 31.01 36.21
C LEU A 325 6.27 29.93 35.12
N LEU A 326 5.11 29.35 34.79
CA LEU A 326 4.99 28.27 33.81
C LEU A 326 4.44 28.82 32.49
N ARG A 327 5.28 28.88 31.48
CA ARG A 327 4.87 29.23 30.12
C ARG A 327 4.22 28.01 29.46
N ARG A 328 2.97 28.19 29.03
CA ARG A 328 2.16 27.19 28.30
C ARG A 328 2.18 27.54 26.81
N ILE A 329 2.63 26.60 25.97
CA ILE A 329 2.71 26.78 24.52
C ILE A 329 1.79 25.72 23.88
N PRO A 330 0.65 26.11 23.30
CA PRO A 330 -0.25 25.17 22.63
C PRO A 330 0.46 24.43 21.50
N VAL A 331 0.15 23.14 21.33
CA VAL A 331 0.70 22.29 20.27
C VAL A 331 -0.45 21.66 19.50
N SER A 332 -0.38 21.71 18.16
CA SER A 332 -1.37 21.06 17.29
C SER A 332 -1.07 19.56 17.17
N VAL A 333 -2.10 18.75 16.92
CA VAL A 333 -1.95 17.28 16.86
C VAL A 333 -1.01 16.86 15.72
N GLU A 334 -0.96 17.62 14.63
CA GLU A 334 -0.11 17.36 13.46
C GLU A 334 1.39 17.61 13.73
N ALA A 335 1.71 18.34 14.81
CA ALA A 335 3.08 18.56 15.26
C ALA A 335 3.56 17.48 16.24
N LEU A 336 2.70 16.53 16.62
CA LEU A 336 3.01 15.50 17.60
C LEU A 336 3.54 14.21 16.95
N THR A 337 4.53 13.61 17.62
CA THR A 337 5.07 12.29 17.30
C THR A 337 5.53 11.61 18.58
N PHE A 338 6.16 10.44 18.46
CA PHE A 338 6.64 9.67 19.60
C PHE A 338 8.15 9.47 19.54
N LEU A 339 8.83 9.83 20.63
CA LEU A 339 10.20 9.41 20.88
C LEU A 339 10.17 7.99 21.41
N ARG A 340 10.84 7.07 20.71
CA ARG A 340 11.00 5.69 21.19
C ARG A 340 11.61 5.67 22.60
N ALA A 341 10.93 4.99 23.52
CA ALA A 341 11.31 4.93 24.93
C ALA A 341 10.91 3.56 25.53
N LYS A 342 11.29 2.47 24.84
CA LYS A 342 10.92 1.10 25.23
C LYS A 342 11.37 0.82 26.66
N ASP A 343 10.42 0.43 27.51
CA ASP A 343 10.64 0.08 28.91
C ASP A 343 11.30 1.22 29.73
N ASP A 344 11.21 2.46 29.22
CA ASP A 344 11.72 3.66 29.89
C ASP A 344 10.83 4.02 31.08
N PRO A 345 11.39 4.24 32.28
CA PRO A 345 10.62 4.58 33.47
C PRO A 345 9.86 5.91 33.37
N ARG A 346 10.17 6.76 32.38
CA ARG A 346 9.47 8.03 32.14
C ARG A 346 8.12 7.85 31.42
N LEU A 347 7.83 6.68 30.84
CA LEU A 347 6.56 6.42 30.18
C LEU A 347 5.38 6.65 31.14
N ARG A 348 4.50 7.58 30.79
CA ARG A 348 3.42 8.04 31.67
C ARG A 348 2.18 7.19 31.50
N GLU A 349 1.42 7.05 32.59
CA GLU A 349 0.12 6.40 32.58
C GLU A 349 -0.96 7.35 32.12
N GLY A 350 -1.91 6.83 31.34
CA GLY A 350 -3.15 7.53 31.03
C GLY A 350 -2.95 8.71 30.07
N VAL A 351 -1.84 8.74 29.32
CA VAL A 351 -1.64 9.76 28.28
C VAL A 351 -2.62 9.48 27.15
N ARG A 352 -3.47 10.46 26.89
CA ARG A 352 -4.54 10.34 25.91
C ARG A 352 -4.11 10.88 24.56
N PHE A 353 -4.45 10.19 23.48
CA PHE A 353 -4.10 10.56 22.12
C PHE A 353 -5.01 9.93 21.08
N ASP A 354 -5.65 10.81 20.29
CA ASP A 354 -6.41 10.45 19.10
C ASP A 354 -5.42 9.97 18.01
N TRP A 355 -5.26 8.66 17.99
CA TRP A 355 -4.30 7.97 17.14
C TRP A 355 -4.86 7.84 15.73
N ASP A 356 -6.13 7.43 15.59
CA ASP A 356 -6.79 7.21 14.29
C ASP A 356 -7.23 8.52 13.59
N GLY A 357 -7.17 9.65 14.30
CA GLY A 357 -7.45 10.98 13.78
C GLY A 357 -8.94 11.26 13.60
N ASN A 358 -9.80 10.56 14.35
CA ASN A 358 -11.24 10.71 14.21
C ASN A 358 -11.83 11.94 14.92
N GLY A 359 -11.06 12.58 15.80
CA GLY A 359 -11.45 13.74 16.58
C GLY A 359 -11.88 13.43 18.01
N TRP A 360 -11.86 12.17 18.46
CA TRP A 360 -12.18 11.74 19.83
C TRP A 360 -11.42 10.48 20.24
N LEU A 361 -11.41 10.18 21.55
CA LEU A 361 -10.77 8.98 22.06
C LEU A 361 -11.68 7.76 21.93
N SER A 362 -11.19 6.71 21.29
CA SER A 362 -11.76 5.37 21.32
C SER A 362 -11.63 4.79 22.74
N PRO A 363 -12.75 4.35 23.35
CA PRO A 363 -12.71 3.64 24.64
C PRO A 363 -12.20 2.19 24.48
N GLU A 364 -12.20 1.67 23.26
CA GLU A 364 -11.78 0.30 22.95
C GLU A 364 -10.36 0.26 22.37
N ALA A 365 -9.74 -0.92 22.47
CA ALA A 365 -8.47 -1.18 21.82
C ALA A 365 -8.64 -1.07 20.30
N ILE A 366 -7.81 -0.25 19.67
CA ILE A 366 -7.69 -0.21 18.21
C ILE A 366 -6.84 -1.41 17.81
N GLY A 367 -7.52 -2.47 17.36
CA GLY A 367 -6.89 -3.70 16.86
C GLY A 367 -6.23 -3.51 15.49
N TRP A 368 -6.82 -2.67 14.64
CA TRP A 368 -6.36 -2.44 13.27
C TRP A 368 -5.60 -1.11 13.18
N VAL A 369 -4.28 -1.17 13.30
CA VAL A 369 -3.42 0.02 13.26
C VAL A 369 -2.63 0.00 11.97
N ASP A 370 -3.22 0.51 10.86
CA ASP A 370 -2.57 0.86 9.57
C ASP A 370 -1.45 -0.06 9.05
N TRP A 371 -1.47 -1.33 9.44
CA TRP A 371 -0.42 -2.31 9.15
C TRP A 371 -0.56 -2.89 7.74
N ALA A 372 -1.68 -2.59 7.08
CA ALA A 372 -2.00 -2.98 5.70
C ALA A 372 -0.85 -2.64 4.74
N GLY A 373 -0.21 -1.47 4.89
CA GLY A 373 0.87 -1.08 3.98
C GLY A 373 2.18 -1.87 4.12
N HIS A 374 2.48 -2.48 5.27
CA HIS A 374 3.77 -3.18 5.47
C HIS A 374 3.70 -4.65 5.06
N CYS A 375 2.59 -5.34 5.30
CA CYS A 375 2.38 -6.70 4.81
C CYS A 375 2.32 -6.75 3.28
N ASP A 376 1.71 -5.74 2.64
CA ASP A 376 1.69 -5.60 1.19
C ASP A 376 3.10 -5.48 0.61
N VAL A 377 3.93 -4.57 1.14
CA VAL A 377 5.32 -4.38 0.68
C VAL A 377 6.11 -5.68 0.74
N LYS A 378 5.93 -6.49 1.78
CA LYS A 378 6.58 -7.81 1.88
C LYS A 378 6.10 -8.77 0.80
N ALA A 379 4.79 -8.84 0.58
CA ALA A 379 4.22 -9.63 -0.50
C ALA A 379 4.74 -9.15 -1.87
N VAL A 380 4.94 -7.84 -2.09
CA VAL A 380 5.62 -7.31 -3.29
C VAL A 380 7.04 -7.86 -3.38
N MET A 381 7.82 -7.79 -2.30
CA MET A 381 9.21 -8.26 -2.29
C MET A 381 9.29 -9.73 -2.69
N GLU A 382 8.40 -10.57 -2.16
CA GLU A 382 8.31 -12.00 -2.51
C GLU A 382 7.84 -12.21 -3.95
N GLN A 383 6.80 -11.49 -4.39
CA GLN A 383 6.32 -11.49 -5.77
C GLN A 383 7.45 -11.16 -6.76
N LEU A 384 8.27 -10.16 -6.45
CA LEU A 384 9.42 -9.77 -7.26
C LEU A 384 10.59 -10.75 -7.12
N GLY A 385 10.71 -11.49 -6.03
CA GLY A 385 11.86 -12.36 -5.75
C GLY A 385 13.02 -11.65 -5.05
N ILE A 386 12.78 -10.50 -4.41
CA ILE A 386 13.74 -9.80 -3.55
C ILE A 386 13.75 -10.48 -2.17
N THR A 387 14.10 -11.78 -2.13
CA THR A 387 13.99 -12.63 -0.92
C THR A 387 15.28 -12.69 -0.12
N LEU A 388 16.42 -12.41 -0.77
CA LEU A 388 17.76 -12.51 -0.18
C LEU A 388 17.99 -13.85 0.55
N THR A 389 17.48 -14.94 -0.01
CA THR A 389 17.60 -16.30 0.54
C THR A 389 18.69 -17.14 -0.13
N GLY A 390 19.21 -16.68 -1.28
CA GLY A 390 20.27 -17.32 -2.05
C GLY A 390 21.68 -16.94 -1.57
N SER A 391 22.57 -16.62 -2.50
CA SER A 391 23.93 -16.13 -2.20
C SER A 391 23.97 -14.92 -1.26
N GLU A 392 22.88 -14.16 -1.24
CA GLU A 392 22.65 -12.93 -0.48
C GLU A 392 22.15 -13.21 0.96
N ARG A 393 21.96 -14.47 1.37
CA ARG A 393 21.49 -14.82 2.72
C ARG A 393 22.42 -14.35 3.83
N ASN A 394 23.71 -14.21 3.54
CA ASN A 394 24.70 -13.68 4.48
C ASN A 394 25.06 -12.22 4.20
N MET A 395 24.22 -11.51 3.44
CA MET A 395 24.45 -10.11 3.09
C MET A 395 24.55 -9.25 4.34
N ARG A 396 25.62 -8.48 4.43
CA ARG A 396 25.86 -7.47 5.45
C ARG A 396 26.74 -6.39 4.87
N VAL A 397 26.63 -5.18 5.40
CA VAL A 397 27.55 -4.08 5.09
C VAL A 397 28.20 -3.63 6.40
N THR A 398 29.50 -3.84 6.52
CA THR A 398 30.30 -3.27 7.60
C THR A 398 30.86 -1.93 7.13
N GLU A 399 30.40 -0.83 7.72
CA GLU A 399 30.79 0.54 7.37
C GLU A 399 31.72 1.11 8.44
N PHE A 400 32.94 1.46 8.04
CA PHE A 400 33.82 2.30 8.85
C PHE A 400 33.68 3.77 8.44
N ARG A 401 33.57 4.66 9.40
CA ARG A 401 33.52 6.10 9.16
C ARG A 401 34.78 6.78 9.67
N SER A 402 35.52 7.47 8.80
CA SER A 402 36.77 8.12 9.21
C SER A 402 36.56 9.39 10.05
N ASP A 403 35.36 10.00 9.99
CA ASP A 403 35.04 11.23 10.74
C ASP A 403 34.77 10.94 12.22
N THR A 404 34.11 9.82 12.54
CA THR A 404 33.86 9.35 13.91
C THR A 404 34.90 8.35 14.41
N GLY A 405 35.53 7.58 13.52
CA GLY A 405 36.40 6.45 13.87
C GLY A 405 35.62 5.20 14.27
N GLU A 406 34.30 5.20 14.08
CA GLU A 406 33.42 4.10 14.47
C GLU A 406 33.11 3.17 13.30
N THR A 407 32.75 1.93 13.64
CA THR A 407 32.28 0.92 12.69
C THR A 407 30.83 0.57 13.00
N THR A 408 30.00 0.60 11.98
CA THR A 408 28.58 0.22 12.05
C THR A 408 28.34 -1.00 11.17
N GLU A 409 27.60 -1.99 11.68
CA GLU A 409 27.20 -3.16 10.89
C GLU A 409 25.72 -3.04 10.51
N TYR A 410 25.46 -3.09 9.20
CA TYR A 410 24.12 -3.25 8.65
C TYR A 410 23.92 -4.74 8.32
N SER A 411 23.23 -5.45 9.20
CA SER A 411 22.87 -6.86 9.01
C SER A 411 21.91 -7.05 7.84
N ARG A 412 21.70 -8.30 7.42
CA ARG A 412 20.67 -8.64 6.43
C ARG A 412 19.31 -8.06 6.79
N ASP A 413 18.89 -8.20 8.05
CA ASP A 413 17.55 -7.78 8.48
C ASP A 413 17.39 -6.26 8.39
N LEU A 414 18.44 -5.50 8.74
CA LEU A 414 18.48 -4.05 8.55
C LEU A 414 18.42 -3.65 7.08
N LEU A 415 19.13 -4.37 6.21
CA LEU A 415 19.12 -4.10 4.77
C LEU A 415 17.77 -4.42 4.13
N VAL A 416 17.11 -5.48 4.60
CA VAL A 416 15.77 -5.83 4.15
C VAL A 416 14.74 -4.79 4.60
N GLU A 417 14.82 -4.34 5.84
CA GLU A 417 14.00 -3.23 6.35
C GLU A 417 14.23 -1.94 5.54
N MET A 418 15.49 -1.64 5.20
CA MET A 418 15.82 -0.52 4.31
C MET A 418 15.15 -0.65 2.94
N ILE A 419 15.15 -1.83 2.31
CA ILE A 419 14.45 -2.05 1.02
C ILE A 419 12.95 -1.79 1.20
N ALA A 420 12.33 -2.40 2.20
CA ALA A 420 10.90 -2.24 2.47
C ALA A 420 10.52 -0.76 2.73
N SER A 421 11.38 -0.01 3.44
CA SER A 421 11.14 1.40 3.78
C SER A 421 11.11 2.34 2.58
N VAL A 422 11.77 1.97 1.47
CA VAL A 422 11.84 2.77 0.25
C VAL A 422 10.90 2.28 -0.85
N MET A 423 10.14 1.20 -0.59
CA MET A 423 9.09 0.71 -1.49
C MET A 423 7.79 1.46 -1.26
N GLU A 424 7.11 1.78 -2.36
CA GLU A 424 5.81 2.45 -2.37
C GLU A 424 4.95 1.81 -3.45
N LEU A 425 3.70 1.47 -3.10
CA LEU A 425 2.71 0.93 -4.03
C LEU A 425 2.17 2.09 -4.88
N GLY A 426 2.50 2.12 -6.16
CA GLY A 426 2.01 3.15 -7.08
C GLY A 426 2.39 4.59 -6.72
N SER A 427 3.68 4.88 -6.68
CA SER A 427 4.26 6.19 -6.30
C SER A 427 3.64 7.41 -6.98
N LEU A 428 3.21 8.40 -6.19
CA LEU A 428 2.71 9.69 -6.69
C LEU A 428 3.82 10.75 -6.67
N TYR A 429 3.92 11.50 -7.77
CA TYR A 429 4.88 12.57 -7.93
C TYR A 429 4.17 13.89 -8.22
N ALA A 430 4.35 14.88 -7.35
CA ALA A 430 3.84 16.23 -7.55
C ALA A 430 4.70 16.98 -8.58
N ARG A 431 4.05 17.71 -9.48
CA ARG A 431 4.71 18.65 -10.37
C ARG A 431 5.13 19.90 -9.59
N THR A 432 6.35 20.36 -9.82
CA THR A 432 6.94 21.46 -9.04
C THR A 432 6.31 22.83 -9.34
N ASP A 433 5.51 22.92 -10.41
CA ASP A 433 4.72 24.09 -10.79
C ASP A 433 3.28 24.08 -10.22
N GLY A 434 2.91 23.04 -9.47
CA GLY A 434 1.57 22.88 -8.88
C GLY A 434 0.49 22.41 -9.85
N SER A 435 0.83 22.05 -11.09
CA SER A 435 -0.16 21.68 -12.13
C SER A 435 -0.75 20.26 -11.98
N GLY A 436 -0.37 19.53 -10.92
CA GLY A 436 -0.98 18.25 -10.56
C GLY A 436 0.03 17.18 -10.14
N VAL A 437 -0.42 15.93 -10.18
CA VAL A 437 0.35 14.74 -9.78
C VAL A 437 0.46 13.74 -10.93
N VAL A 438 1.55 12.99 -10.95
CA VAL A 438 1.82 11.92 -11.91
C VAL A 438 2.09 10.63 -11.13
N ARG A 439 1.41 9.55 -11.49
CA ARG A 439 1.69 8.22 -10.94
C ARG A 439 2.83 7.54 -11.71
N ARG A 440 3.74 6.89 -11.00
CA ARG A 440 4.76 6.00 -11.56
C ARG A 440 4.67 4.63 -10.93
N GLY A 441 5.34 3.66 -11.57
CA GLY A 441 5.23 2.25 -11.22
C GLY A 441 4.03 1.61 -11.88
N VAL A 442 3.98 0.28 -11.83
CA VAL A 442 2.87 -0.49 -12.36
C VAL A 442 2.17 -1.18 -11.21
N THR A 443 0.94 -0.78 -10.93
CA THR A 443 0.08 -1.48 -9.98
C THR A 443 -1.14 -2.00 -10.73
N HIS A 444 -1.27 -3.32 -10.76
CA HIS A 444 -2.45 -4.00 -11.28
C HIS A 444 -3.28 -4.54 -10.12
N PHE A 445 -4.59 -4.45 -10.25
CA PHE A 445 -5.55 -4.84 -9.23
C PHE A 445 -6.74 -5.51 -9.88
N GLY A 446 -7.26 -6.57 -9.27
CA GLY A 446 -8.45 -7.27 -9.71
C GLY A 446 -9.22 -7.83 -8.52
N GLY A 447 -10.53 -7.63 -8.48
CA GLY A 447 -11.36 -7.89 -7.31
C GLY A 447 -11.78 -6.60 -6.60
N ALA A 448 -12.49 -6.72 -5.50
CA ALA A 448 -12.92 -5.58 -4.69
C ALA A 448 -11.84 -5.22 -3.67
N ARG A 449 -11.62 -3.93 -3.40
CA ARG A 449 -10.51 -3.46 -2.57
C ARG A 449 -10.68 -3.68 -1.08
N ASN A 450 -11.89 -3.89 -0.60
CA ASN A 450 -12.16 -4.09 0.82
C ASN A 450 -13.19 -5.19 1.04
N ASP A 451 -13.10 -5.80 2.23
CA ASP A 451 -14.15 -6.63 2.80
C ASP A 451 -15.52 -5.98 2.65
N GLN A 452 -16.54 -6.81 2.37
CA GLN A 452 -17.98 -6.45 2.26
C GLN A 452 -18.32 -5.20 3.08
N ARG A 453 -18.13 -4.02 2.46
CA ARG A 453 -18.44 -2.78 3.14
C ARG A 453 -19.95 -2.72 3.30
N PRO A 454 -20.44 -2.31 4.48
CA PRO A 454 -21.86 -2.21 4.70
C PRO A 454 -22.58 -1.39 3.65
N ASP A 455 -23.84 -1.75 3.50
CA ASP A 455 -24.73 -1.28 2.48
C ASP A 455 -24.94 0.22 2.54
N ARG A 456 -25.20 0.81 1.37
CA ARG A 456 -25.59 2.22 1.28
C ARG A 456 -26.87 2.38 0.49
N LEU A 457 -27.79 3.12 1.10
CA LEU A 457 -29.05 3.50 0.49
C LEU A 457 -28.91 4.87 -0.18
N GLN A 458 -29.36 4.98 -1.42
CA GLN A 458 -29.42 6.24 -2.15
C GLN A 458 -30.86 6.56 -2.55
N PHE A 459 -31.38 7.64 -1.98
CA PHE A 459 -32.71 8.18 -2.28
C PHE A 459 -32.63 9.16 -3.46
N ALA A 460 -33.65 9.14 -4.32
CA ALA A 460 -33.66 9.94 -5.55
C ALA A 460 -34.08 11.41 -5.32
N ASP A 461 -33.16 12.34 -5.61
CA ASP A 461 -33.42 13.79 -5.59
C ASP A 461 -33.65 14.38 -7.01
N ARG A 462 -33.78 15.71 -7.10
CA ARG A 462 -34.16 16.49 -8.29
C ARG A 462 -33.16 16.42 -9.44
N GLY A 463 -31.87 16.15 -9.17
CA GLY A 463 -30.81 16.11 -10.17
C GLY A 463 -29.81 14.95 -9.98
N PRO A 464 -29.03 14.59 -11.03
CA PRO A 464 -27.95 13.62 -10.92
C PRO A 464 -26.93 14.04 -9.86
N GLY A 465 -26.60 13.13 -8.93
CA GLY A 465 -25.61 13.39 -7.87
C GLY A 465 -26.12 14.17 -6.65
N GLN A 466 -27.39 14.58 -6.63
CA GLN A 466 -27.98 15.35 -5.51
C GLN A 466 -28.79 14.47 -4.53
N GLY A 467 -28.87 13.16 -4.76
CA GLY A 467 -29.56 12.23 -3.87
C GLY A 467 -28.97 12.15 -2.47
N LEU A 468 -29.82 11.95 -1.45
CA LEU A 468 -29.35 11.62 -0.11
C LEU A 468 -28.76 10.21 -0.11
N ARG A 469 -27.54 10.09 0.40
CA ARG A 469 -26.93 8.80 0.73
C ARG A 469 -27.05 8.58 2.24
N TRP A 470 -27.58 7.43 2.62
CA TRP A 470 -27.67 7.01 4.00
C TRP A 470 -26.92 5.69 4.18
N PRO A 471 -26.03 5.57 5.18
CA PRO A 471 -25.64 6.59 6.18
C PRO A 471 -24.88 7.80 5.59
N LEU A 472 -24.92 8.97 6.27
CA LEU A 472 -24.22 10.20 5.83
C LEU A 472 -22.71 10.08 5.98
N SER A 473 -22.26 9.40 7.04
CA SER A 473 -20.86 9.18 7.32
C SER A 473 -20.18 8.43 6.16
N HIS A 474 -18.91 8.76 5.93
CA HIS A 474 -18.03 7.98 5.06
C HIS A 474 -17.53 6.70 5.74
N ARG A 475 -17.88 6.49 7.02
CA ARG A 475 -17.51 5.31 7.81
C ARG A 475 -18.37 4.14 7.41
N GLN A 476 -17.68 3.08 7.01
CA GLN A 476 -18.27 2.03 6.19
C GLN A 476 -19.10 1.07 7.01
N ASP A 477 -18.92 0.96 8.32
CA ASP A 477 -19.43 -0.11 9.17
C ASP A 477 -20.91 0.02 9.65
N THR A 478 -21.71 0.93 9.08
CA THR A 478 -22.90 1.47 9.78
C THR A 478 -24.27 0.91 9.35
N LEU A 479 -24.44 0.25 8.20
CA LEU A 479 -25.76 -0.25 7.75
C LEU A 479 -25.66 -1.59 7.01
N VAL A 480 -26.34 -2.66 7.47
CA VAL A 480 -26.34 -3.97 6.81
C VAL A 480 -27.77 -4.41 6.46
N VAL A 481 -28.06 -4.58 5.17
CA VAL A 481 -29.35 -5.07 4.68
C VAL A 481 -29.46 -6.58 4.90
N ARG A 482 -30.49 -6.98 5.64
CA ARG A 482 -30.82 -8.35 6.05
C ARG A 482 -31.84 -9.03 5.14
N ALA A 483 -32.77 -8.26 4.59
CA ALA A 483 -33.79 -8.77 3.67
C ALA A 483 -34.30 -7.69 2.72
N ILE A 484 -34.67 -8.11 1.51
CA ILE A 484 -35.36 -7.28 0.52
C ILE A 484 -36.53 -8.10 -0.02
N GLU A 485 -37.74 -7.56 0.09
CA GLU A 485 -38.97 -8.17 -0.43
C GLU A 485 -39.50 -7.32 -1.59
N ARG A 486 -39.77 -7.96 -2.74
CA ARG A 486 -40.31 -7.30 -3.92
C ARG A 486 -41.41 -8.16 -4.54
N GLY A 487 -42.58 -7.57 -4.75
CA GLY A 487 -43.73 -8.31 -5.30
C GLY A 487 -44.23 -9.46 -4.41
N GLY A 488 -43.93 -9.42 -3.11
CA GLY A 488 -44.26 -10.48 -2.16
C GLY A 488 -43.24 -11.61 -2.05
N GLU A 489 -42.14 -11.56 -2.80
CA GLU A 489 -41.06 -12.54 -2.76
C GLU A 489 -39.80 -11.94 -2.11
N SER A 490 -39.11 -12.74 -1.29
CA SER A 490 -37.81 -12.36 -0.73
C SER A 490 -36.72 -12.62 -1.76
N LEU A 491 -35.84 -11.63 -1.95
CA LEU A 491 -34.68 -11.76 -2.83
C LEU A 491 -33.55 -12.52 -2.12
N ASP A 492 -32.82 -13.35 -2.88
CA ASP A 492 -31.61 -14.01 -2.40
C ASP A 492 -30.45 -13.01 -2.33
N LEU A 493 -30.18 -12.48 -1.13
CA LEU A 493 -29.11 -11.50 -0.91
C LEU A 493 -27.72 -12.02 -1.28
N GLY A 494 -27.53 -13.34 -1.34
CA GLY A 494 -26.27 -13.96 -1.73
C GLY A 494 -25.99 -13.88 -3.24
N ARG A 495 -27.00 -13.63 -4.07
CA ARG A 495 -26.88 -13.60 -5.55
C ARG A 495 -27.48 -12.36 -6.21
N VAL A 496 -28.39 -11.65 -5.54
CA VAL A 496 -29.14 -10.52 -6.10
C VAL A 496 -28.24 -9.35 -6.53
N PHE A 497 -27.01 -9.29 -6.02
CA PHE A 497 -26.03 -8.27 -6.37
C PHE A 497 -25.17 -8.63 -7.58
N HIS A 498 -25.19 -9.88 -8.04
CA HIS A 498 -24.45 -10.27 -9.23
C HIS A 498 -25.05 -9.61 -10.47
N ARG A 499 -24.19 -9.14 -11.37
CA ARG A 499 -24.60 -8.65 -12.70
C ARG A 499 -25.38 -9.68 -13.51
N PHE A 500 -25.02 -10.96 -13.38
CA PHE A 500 -25.69 -12.08 -14.01
C PHE A 500 -26.07 -13.12 -12.96
N ILE A 501 -27.21 -13.79 -13.16
CA ILE A 501 -27.70 -14.86 -12.29
C ILE A 501 -27.47 -16.21 -13.00
N PRO A 502 -26.77 -17.17 -12.38
CA PRO A 502 -26.55 -18.49 -12.96
C PRO A 502 -27.87 -19.28 -13.05
N VAL A 503 -28.01 -20.10 -14.09
CA VAL A 503 -29.14 -21.02 -14.26
C VAL A 503 -28.71 -22.39 -13.73
N GLU A 504 -29.29 -22.86 -12.63
CA GLU A 504 -28.80 -24.07 -11.94
C GLU A 504 -28.97 -25.37 -12.76
N GLU A 505 -30.00 -25.44 -13.62
CA GLU A 505 -30.35 -26.66 -14.37
C GLU A 505 -29.73 -26.74 -15.77
N GLY A 506 -29.00 -25.71 -16.23
CA GLY A 506 -28.37 -25.70 -17.54
C GLY A 506 -27.17 -24.76 -17.53
N LEU A 507 -26.05 -25.20 -18.09
CA LEU A 507 -24.78 -24.46 -18.15
C LEU A 507 -24.93 -23.10 -18.87
N ASP A 508 -25.48 -22.10 -18.17
CA ASP A 508 -25.90 -20.81 -18.70
C ASP A 508 -26.17 -19.80 -17.56
N PHE A 509 -26.38 -18.53 -17.94
CA PHE A 509 -26.71 -17.44 -17.02
C PHE A 509 -27.49 -16.32 -17.72
N VAL A 510 -28.30 -15.59 -16.95
CA VAL A 510 -29.16 -14.50 -17.45
C VAL A 510 -28.82 -13.17 -16.80
N ARG A 511 -29.15 -12.05 -17.47
CA ARG A 511 -28.94 -10.71 -16.90
C ARG A 511 -29.81 -10.51 -15.68
N ASN A 512 -29.23 -9.97 -14.62
CA ASN A 512 -29.98 -9.55 -13.45
C ASN A 512 -30.78 -8.28 -13.78
N PRO A 513 -32.12 -8.30 -13.73
CA PRO A 513 -32.95 -7.13 -14.06
C PRO A 513 -32.88 -6.02 -13.01
N LEU A 514 -32.35 -6.29 -11.82
CA LEU A 514 -32.19 -5.31 -10.74
C LEU A 514 -30.84 -4.59 -10.79
N PHE A 515 -29.86 -5.15 -11.50
CA PHE A 515 -28.51 -4.63 -11.55
C PHE A 515 -28.43 -3.40 -12.46
N GLU A 516 -27.96 -2.28 -11.90
CA GLU A 516 -27.77 -1.03 -12.63
C GLU A 516 -26.37 -0.93 -13.22
N LYS A 517 -25.34 -1.01 -12.37
CA LYS A 517 -23.92 -0.90 -12.75
C LYS A 517 -23.00 -1.22 -11.59
N THR A 518 -21.72 -1.43 -11.90
CA THR A 518 -20.62 -1.39 -10.93
C THR A 518 -19.98 0.01 -10.93
N ILE A 519 -19.75 0.60 -9.75
CA ILE A 519 -18.99 1.85 -9.58
C ILE A 519 -17.58 1.53 -9.12
N GLU A 520 -16.58 2.16 -9.76
CA GLU A 520 -15.15 2.06 -9.43
C GLU A 520 -14.55 0.63 -9.49
N GLY A 521 -15.34 -0.34 -9.94
CA GLY A 521 -14.98 -1.76 -9.93
C GLY A 521 -15.50 -2.50 -8.69
N ASP A 522 -15.80 -1.78 -7.61
CA ASP A 522 -15.98 -2.42 -6.30
C ASP A 522 -17.46 -2.53 -5.87
N TYR A 523 -18.29 -1.53 -6.22
CA TYR A 523 -19.67 -1.45 -5.71
C TYR A 523 -20.71 -1.81 -6.77
N SER A 524 -21.52 -2.83 -6.48
CA SER A 524 -22.70 -3.17 -7.27
C SER A 524 -23.89 -2.32 -6.83
N LEU A 525 -24.55 -1.68 -7.80
CA LEU A 525 -25.75 -0.87 -7.57
C LEU A 525 -26.98 -1.63 -8.06
N LEU A 526 -27.98 -1.75 -7.18
CA LEU A 526 -29.27 -2.36 -7.47
C LEU A 526 -30.39 -1.33 -7.42
N ASP A 527 -31.30 -1.38 -8.39
CA ASP A 527 -32.59 -0.69 -8.32
C ASP A 527 -33.61 -1.54 -7.55
N ILE A 528 -33.80 -1.19 -6.27
CA ILE A 528 -34.75 -1.83 -5.36
C ILE A 528 -35.98 -0.95 -5.13
N SER A 529 -36.31 -0.09 -6.10
CA SER A 529 -37.52 0.74 -6.05
C SER A 529 -38.78 -0.10 -5.85
N GLY A 530 -39.67 0.37 -4.97
CA GLY A 530 -40.93 -0.32 -4.68
C GLY A 530 -40.80 -1.54 -3.76
N SER A 531 -39.61 -1.81 -3.20
CA SER A 531 -39.37 -2.94 -2.31
C SER A 531 -39.56 -2.58 -0.83
N ARG A 532 -39.75 -3.60 0.00
CA ARG A 532 -39.59 -3.52 1.45
C ARG A 532 -38.19 -3.99 1.84
N VAL A 533 -37.48 -3.21 2.65
CA VAL A 533 -36.09 -3.43 3.06
C VAL A 533 -36.03 -3.56 4.58
N VAL A 534 -35.35 -4.58 5.07
CA VAL A 534 -35.01 -4.75 6.48
C VAL A 534 -33.49 -4.70 6.61
N ALA A 535 -32.99 -3.86 7.50
CA ALA A 535 -31.56 -3.66 7.72
C ALA A 535 -31.26 -3.49 9.21
N ASP A 536 -30.02 -3.78 9.61
CA ASP A 536 -29.49 -3.30 10.88
C ASP A 536 -28.67 -2.04 10.65
N ILE A 537 -28.82 -1.07 11.54
CA ILE A 537 -28.01 0.14 11.55
C ILE A 537 -27.27 0.28 12.89
N LEU A 538 -26.01 0.70 12.83
CA LEU A 538 -25.27 1.21 13.98
C LEU A 538 -25.49 2.72 14.07
N GLU A 539 -26.29 3.15 15.04
CA GLU A 539 -26.51 4.57 15.30
C GLU A 539 -25.51 5.11 16.33
N ASP A 540 -24.95 6.29 16.06
CA ASP A 540 -24.06 6.97 16.99
C ASP A 540 -24.87 7.58 18.15
N GLY A 541 -24.29 7.51 19.34
CA GLY A 541 -24.85 8.06 20.58
C GLY A 541 -23.76 8.42 21.57
N PHE A 542 -24.12 8.65 22.83
CA PHE A 542 -23.20 8.90 23.92
C PHE A 542 -23.49 8.00 25.12
N ASP A 543 -22.46 7.47 25.77
CA ASP A 543 -22.60 6.65 26.97
C ASP A 543 -22.86 7.49 28.24
N GLY A 544 -22.93 6.83 29.40
CA GLY A 544 -23.14 7.48 30.70
C GLY A 544 -22.03 8.47 31.10
N GLU A 545 -20.84 8.31 30.54
CA GLU A 545 -19.69 9.20 30.77
C GLU A 545 -19.60 10.32 29.71
N GLY A 546 -20.44 10.25 28.67
CA GLY A 546 -20.50 11.25 27.60
C GLY A 546 -19.46 11.04 26.51
N TYR A 547 -18.98 9.80 26.33
CA TYR A 547 -18.15 9.38 25.20
C TYR A 547 -19.02 8.87 24.04
N PRO A 548 -18.62 9.13 22.78
CA PRO A 548 -19.32 8.57 21.62
C PRO A 548 -19.35 7.04 21.67
N VAL A 549 -20.53 6.46 21.46
CA VAL A 549 -20.75 5.01 21.37
C VAL A 549 -21.67 4.67 20.21
N ARG A 550 -21.78 3.38 19.87
CA ARG A 550 -22.69 2.90 18.83
C ARG A 550 -23.64 1.85 19.36
N GLY A 551 -24.91 2.00 19.03
CA GLY A 551 -25.97 1.02 19.32
C GLY A 551 -26.49 0.39 18.04
N SER A 552 -26.72 -0.92 18.06
CA SER A 552 -27.38 -1.61 16.94
C SER A 552 -28.89 -1.48 17.03
N ARG A 553 -29.53 -1.24 15.89
CA ARG A 553 -30.98 -1.07 15.75
C ARG A 553 -31.48 -1.68 14.44
N GLU A 554 -32.65 -2.33 14.49
CA GLU A 554 -33.36 -2.73 13.27
C GLU A 554 -34.05 -1.52 12.60
N LEU A 555 -33.85 -1.40 11.29
CA LEU A 555 -34.45 -0.42 10.40
C LEU A 555 -35.31 -1.16 9.37
N VAL A 556 -36.60 -0.79 9.29
CA VAL A 556 -37.53 -1.29 8.28
C VAL A 556 -38.00 -0.13 7.42
N ILE A 557 -37.73 -0.21 6.11
CA ILE A 557 -38.18 0.77 5.12
C ILE A 557 -39.12 0.06 4.15
N ASP A 558 -40.38 0.48 4.10
CA ASP A 558 -41.35 -0.04 3.15
C ASP A 558 -41.65 1.02 2.08
N LEU A 559 -41.18 0.77 0.85
CA LEU A 559 -41.40 1.64 -0.30
C LEU A 559 -42.44 1.07 -1.28
N THR A 560 -43.23 0.09 -0.86
CA THR A 560 -44.33 -0.41 -1.70
C THR A 560 -45.39 0.69 -1.91
N PRO A 561 -46.05 0.74 -3.08
CA PRO A 561 -47.13 1.70 -3.33
C PRO A 561 -48.25 1.64 -2.28
N GLU A 562 -48.54 0.45 -1.77
CA GLU A 562 -49.58 0.21 -0.76
C GLU A 562 -49.20 0.77 0.62
N ALA A 563 -47.92 0.66 1.01
CA ALA A 563 -47.43 1.18 2.29
C ALA A 563 -47.35 2.71 2.31
N GLN A 564 -47.05 3.35 1.16
CA GLN A 564 -46.94 4.81 1.06
C GLN A 564 -48.17 5.56 1.59
N ALA A 565 -49.37 5.04 1.36
CA ALA A 565 -50.62 5.67 1.79
C ALA A 565 -50.79 5.70 3.32
N ARG A 566 -50.07 4.83 4.05
CA ARG A 566 -50.19 4.61 5.50
C ARG A 566 -48.90 4.89 6.27
N ALA A 567 -47.81 5.23 5.57
CA ALA A 567 -46.49 5.39 6.17
C ALA A 567 -46.42 6.60 7.11
N GLU A 568 -46.05 6.34 8.37
CA GLU A 568 -45.48 7.34 9.27
C GLU A 568 -44.01 7.61 8.91
N PRO A 569 -43.43 8.76 9.32
CA PRO A 569 -42.02 9.00 9.12
C PRO A 569 -41.15 7.90 9.75
N VAL A 570 -40.29 7.29 8.95
CA VAL A 570 -39.38 6.22 9.37
C VAL A 570 -38.10 6.85 9.90
N TYR A 571 -37.76 6.59 11.16
CA TYR A 571 -36.47 6.99 11.70
C TYR A 571 -35.36 6.14 11.10
N LEU A 572 -34.43 6.78 10.36
CA LEU A 572 -33.32 6.11 9.69
C LEU A 572 -32.15 5.86 10.63
N GLY A 573 -31.92 6.72 11.64
CA GLY A 573 -30.88 6.57 12.66
C GLY A 573 -30.22 7.90 13.06
N ALA A 574 -29.19 7.79 13.91
CA ALA A 574 -28.37 8.91 14.39
C ALA A 574 -26.90 8.79 13.96
N GLN A 575 -26.24 9.92 13.71
CA GLN A 575 -24.81 10.01 13.39
C GLN A 575 -24.12 11.15 14.11
N LEU A 576 -22.84 10.98 14.45
CA LEU A 576 -22.06 11.99 15.14
C LEU A 576 -21.88 13.25 14.27
N HIS A 577 -22.23 14.41 14.83
CA HIS A 577 -22.07 15.72 14.19
C HIS A 577 -20.84 16.46 14.74
N ASP A 578 -20.69 16.51 16.07
CA ASP A 578 -19.53 17.10 16.75
C ASP A 578 -19.32 16.39 18.09
N ALA A 579 -18.19 15.68 18.23
CA ALA A 579 -17.84 14.95 19.45
C ALA A 579 -17.57 15.88 20.65
N ALA A 580 -16.93 17.02 20.42
CA ALA A 580 -16.55 17.96 21.47
C ALA A 580 -17.79 18.68 22.04
N GLN A 581 -18.76 19.00 21.18
CA GLN A 581 -20.05 19.60 21.57
C GLN A 581 -21.12 18.56 21.93
N ARG A 582 -20.82 17.27 21.80
CA ARG A 582 -21.75 16.16 21.99
C ARG A 582 -23.05 16.28 21.17
N THR A 583 -22.91 16.58 19.88
CA THR A 583 -24.07 16.72 18.98
C THR A 583 -24.18 15.59 17.97
N LEU A 584 -25.42 15.22 17.63
CA LEU A 584 -25.77 14.16 16.67
C LEU A 584 -26.72 14.70 15.59
N TRP A 585 -26.57 14.21 14.36
CA TRP A 585 -27.60 14.24 13.33
C TRP A 585 -28.58 13.10 13.55
N LYS A 586 -29.88 13.38 13.68
CA LYS A 586 -30.95 12.38 13.64
C LYS A 586 -31.74 12.52 12.35
N VAL A 587 -32.01 11.41 11.66
CA VAL A 587 -32.56 11.45 10.29
C VAL A 587 -33.84 10.63 10.17
N TRP A 588 -34.83 11.18 9.47
CA TRP A 588 -36.13 10.56 9.22
C TRP A 588 -36.52 10.62 7.75
N LEU A 589 -37.05 9.53 7.22
CA LEU A 589 -37.66 9.43 5.89
C LEU A 589 -39.18 9.55 5.99
N ASP A 590 -39.75 10.57 5.35
CA ASP A 590 -41.20 10.74 5.20
C ASP A 590 -41.58 10.49 3.73
N VAL A 591 -41.95 9.25 3.43
CA VAL A 591 -42.33 8.79 2.08
C VAL A 591 -43.62 9.46 1.61
N LYS A 592 -44.54 9.76 2.54
CA LYS A 592 -45.84 10.37 2.24
C LYS A 592 -45.69 11.82 1.79
N GLN A 593 -44.83 12.59 2.46
CA GLN A 593 -44.50 13.97 2.09
C GLN A 593 -43.35 14.06 1.09
N ALA A 594 -42.79 12.92 0.68
CA ALA A 594 -41.65 12.81 -0.21
C ALA A 594 -40.47 13.67 0.26
N ARG A 595 -40.02 13.48 1.51
CA ARG A 595 -38.90 14.24 2.07
C ARG A 595 -38.06 13.41 3.04
N VAL A 596 -36.83 13.85 3.25
CA VAL A 596 -35.96 13.42 4.35
C VAL A 596 -35.67 14.61 5.24
N GLU A 597 -35.84 14.44 6.55
CA GLU A 597 -35.59 15.45 7.56
C GLU A 597 -34.41 15.03 8.43
N ALA A 598 -33.43 15.91 8.60
CA ALA A 598 -32.30 15.71 9.48
C ALA A 598 -32.29 16.81 10.55
N LYS A 599 -32.22 16.43 11.83
CA LYS A 599 -32.21 17.36 12.97
C LYS A 599 -30.90 17.24 13.73
N VAL A 600 -30.36 18.35 14.20
CA VAL A 600 -29.22 18.35 15.13
C VAL A 600 -29.76 18.27 16.56
N VAL A 601 -29.29 17.30 17.32
CA VAL A 601 -29.57 17.18 18.76
C VAL A 601 -28.27 17.30 19.55
N GLU A 602 -28.32 17.99 20.67
CA GLU A 602 -27.22 18.11 21.63
C GLU A 602 -27.51 17.24 22.85
N VAL A 603 -26.51 16.47 23.29
CA VAL A 603 -26.60 15.63 24.46
C VAL A 603 -26.03 16.38 25.66
N GLN A 604 -26.93 16.85 26.53
CA GLN A 604 -26.61 17.64 27.71
C GLN A 604 -26.94 16.88 28.99
N ARG A 605 -26.19 17.08 30.07
CA ARG A 605 -26.60 16.60 31.40
C ARG A 605 -27.71 17.50 31.94
N ASP A 606 -28.79 16.88 32.39
CA ASP A 606 -29.82 17.58 33.13
C ASP A 606 -29.42 17.83 34.60
N SER A 607 -30.30 18.50 35.35
CA SER A 607 -30.09 18.83 36.75
C SER A 607 -29.93 17.61 37.68
N GLU A 608 -30.29 16.42 37.23
CA GLU A 608 -30.15 15.15 37.96
C GLU A 608 -28.92 14.36 37.51
N GLY A 609 -28.13 14.91 36.57
CA GLY A 609 -26.92 14.31 36.04
C GLY A 609 -27.16 13.31 34.91
N ALA A 610 -28.41 13.14 34.46
CA ALA A 610 -28.76 12.25 33.36
C ALA A 610 -28.55 12.95 32.00
N TRP A 611 -28.05 12.21 31.01
CA TRP A 611 -27.95 12.73 29.64
C TRP A 611 -29.34 12.83 29.00
N LYS A 612 -29.66 14.00 28.45
CA LYS A 612 -30.86 14.28 27.65
C LYS A 612 -30.48 14.89 26.32
N GLU A 613 -31.24 14.52 25.31
CA GLU A 613 -31.15 15.11 23.97
C GLU A 613 -32.01 16.37 23.88
N VAL A 614 -31.43 17.45 23.37
CA VAL A 614 -32.11 18.72 23.12
C VAL A 614 -31.92 19.09 21.66
N GLU A 615 -33.01 19.27 20.92
CA GLU A 615 -32.95 19.70 19.51
C GLU A 615 -32.40 21.13 19.40
N ARG A 616 -31.40 21.33 18.53
CA ARG A 616 -30.88 22.65 18.20
C ARG A 616 -31.71 23.29 17.10
N ALA A 617 -32.49 24.31 17.48
CA ALA A 617 -33.39 24.99 16.57
C ALA A 617 -32.65 25.67 15.42
N GLY A 618 -33.10 25.44 14.18
CA GLY A 618 -32.58 26.10 12.98
C GLY A 618 -31.30 25.48 12.38
N GLU A 619 -30.72 24.46 13.03
CA GLU A 619 -29.54 23.75 12.52
C GLU A 619 -29.92 22.51 11.67
N GLY A 620 -31.19 22.12 11.65
CA GLY A 620 -31.68 20.99 10.85
C GLY A 620 -31.73 21.25 9.34
N LEU A 621 -31.84 20.17 8.56
CA LEU A 621 -31.96 20.17 7.10
C LEU A 621 -33.21 19.40 6.66
N THR A 622 -33.86 19.84 5.59
CA THR A 622 -34.94 19.09 4.91
C THR A 622 -34.63 18.96 3.42
N LEU A 623 -34.69 17.74 2.91
CA LEU A 623 -34.45 17.40 1.51
C LEU A 623 -35.74 16.85 0.89
N MET A 624 -36.18 17.42 -0.24
CA MET A 624 -37.40 16.98 -0.94
C MET A 624 -37.06 15.92 -2.00
N LEU A 625 -37.65 14.73 -1.88
CA LEU A 625 -37.47 13.63 -2.82
C LEU A 625 -38.31 13.85 -4.08
N LYS A 626 -37.73 13.57 -5.26
CA LYS A 626 -38.45 13.62 -6.53
C LYS A 626 -39.29 12.37 -6.77
N GLN A 627 -38.77 11.22 -6.34
CA GLN A 627 -39.38 9.91 -6.49
C GLN A 627 -39.32 9.18 -5.13
N PRO A 628 -40.34 9.32 -4.27
CA PRO A 628 -40.28 8.85 -2.88
C PRO A 628 -40.17 7.33 -2.73
N LEU A 629 -40.55 6.56 -3.76
CA LEU A 629 -40.44 5.10 -3.77
C LEU A 629 -39.16 4.60 -4.47
N LYS A 630 -38.34 5.52 -4.99
CA LYS A 630 -37.09 5.16 -5.68
C LYS A 630 -35.95 5.04 -4.70
N LEU A 631 -35.31 3.87 -4.70
CA LEU A 631 -34.20 3.54 -3.82
C LEU A 631 -33.18 2.71 -4.57
N THR A 632 -31.93 3.17 -4.56
CA THR A 632 -30.80 2.40 -5.03
C THR A 632 -30.03 1.87 -3.84
N LEU A 633 -29.71 0.58 -3.86
CA LEU A 633 -28.87 -0.07 -2.87
C LEU A 633 -27.49 -0.29 -3.48
N SER A 634 -26.45 0.08 -2.75
CA SER A 634 -25.06 -0.12 -3.14
C SER A 634 -24.39 -1.05 -2.13
N ARG A 635 -23.72 -2.09 -2.62
CA ARG A 635 -22.94 -3.03 -1.81
C ARG A 635 -21.59 -3.28 -2.48
N GLU A 636 -20.52 -3.32 -1.69
CA GLU A 636 -19.23 -3.82 -2.18
C GLU A 636 -19.30 -5.34 -2.31
N MET A 637 -18.97 -5.86 -3.48
CA MET A 637 -19.17 -7.27 -3.80
C MET A 637 -17.83 -7.95 -4.06
N LYS A 638 -17.54 -9.01 -3.31
CA LYS A 638 -16.34 -9.84 -3.50
C LYS A 638 -16.41 -10.58 -4.84
N ARG A 639 -17.62 -11.02 -5.25
CA ARG A 639 -17.80 -12.02 -6.31
C ARG A 639 -18.54 -11.53 -7.56
N ASP A 640 -18.92 -10.24 -7.64
CA ASP A 640 -19.83 -9.72 -8.70
C ASP A 640 -19.37 -10.07 -10.12
N ASN A 641 -18.09 -9.83 -10.43
CA ASN A 641 -17.59 -9.99 -11.79
C ASN A 641 -16.22 -10.68 -11.85
N PRO A 642 -16.18 -12.01 -12.08
CA PRO A 642 -14.95 -12.77 -12.22
C PRO A 642 -13.97 -12.21 -13.26
N ARG A 643 -14.45 -11.43 -14.23
CA ARG A 643 -13.62 -10.71 -15.20
C ARG A 643 -12.55 -9.83 -14.54
N MET A 644 -12.84 -9.26 -13.37
CA MET A 644 -11.93 -8.33 -12.70
C MET A 644 -10.60 -8.98 -12.33
N PHE A 645 -10.61 -10.27 -12.02
CA PHE A 645 -9.41 -11.05 -11.71
C PHE A 645 -8.64 -11.51 -12.96
N GLN A 646 -9.31 -11.54 -14.13
CA GLN A 646 -8.78 -12.20 -15.33
C GLN A 646 -7.46 -11.60 -15.81
N THR A 647 -7.30 -10.27 -15.78
CA THR A 647 -6.03 -9.64 -16.20
C THR A 647 -4.84 -10.18 -15.40
N LEU A 648 -4.99 -10.35 -14.09
CA LEU A 648 -3.92 -10.84 -13.21
C LEU A 648 -3.75 -12.35 -13.31
N LEU A 649 -4.84 -13.10 -13.42
CA LEU A 649 -4.78 -14.54 -13.69
C LEU A 649 -4.12 -14.84 -15.04
N GLU A 650 -4.40 -14.06 -16.07
CA GLU A 650 -3.75 -14.14 -17.37
C GLU A 650 -2.26 -13.81 -17.26
N THR A 651 -1.88 -12.74 -16.55
CA THR A 651 -0.47 -12.46 -16.28
C THR A 651 0.22 -13.66 -15.61
N ALA A 652 -0.37 -14.22 -14.56
CA ALA A 652 0.21 -15.35 -13.85
C ALA A 652 0.31 -16.61 -14.74
N LEU A 653 -0.79 -17.01 -15.37
CA LEU A 653 -0.89 -18.24 -16.16
C LEU A 653 -0.15 -18.16 -17.50
N ARG A 654 -0.10 -16.98 -18.13
CA ARG A 654 0.42 -16.80 -19.51
C ARG A 654 1.79 -16.14 -19.57
N SER A 655 2.31 -15.58 -18.48
CA SER A 655 3.70 -15.08 -18.40
C SER A 655 4.54 -15.78 -17.34
N GLY A 656 3.92 -16.51 -16.41
CA GLY A 656 4.61 -17.17 -15.31
C GLY A 656 5.06 -16.22 -14.19
N GLN A 657 4.66 -14.96 -14.24
CA GLN A 657 4.95 -13.98 -13.19
C GLN A 657 4.09 -14.22 -11.95
N ASN A 658 4.68 -14.09 -10.76
CA ASN A 658 3.92 -14.12 -9.52
C ASN A 658 2.95 -12.93 -9.45
N ILE A 659 1.85 -13.16 -8.75
CA ILE A 659 0.90 -12.15 -8.28
C ILE A 659 0.74 -12.32 -6.76
N CYS A 660 0.08 -11.38 -6.12
CA CYS A 660 -0.32 -11.45 -4.73
C CYS A 660 -1.84 -11.64 -4.64
N ALA A 661 -2.27 -12.18 -3.51
CA ALA A 661 -3.68 -12.34 -3.19
C ALA A 661 -3.93 -11.96 -1.73
N ASP A 662 -5.11 -11.40 -1.49
CA ASP A 662 -5.76 -11.46 -0.19
C ASP A 662 -6.80 -12.58 -0.23
N THR A 663 -6.71 -13.51 0.70
CA THR A 663 -7.58 -14.70 0.74
C THR A 663 -8.49 -14.60 1.95
N ASP A 664 -9.79 -14.51 1.70
CA ASP A 664 -10.85 -14.32 2.71
C ASP A 664 -10.70 -15.33 3.85
N MET A 665 -10.18 -14.85 4.97
CA MET A 665 -10.42 -15.46 6.27
C MET A 665 -11.08 -14.38 7.10
N LYS A 666 -12.08 -14.76 7.91
CA LYS A 666 -12.79 -13.90 8.88
C LYS A 666 -11.88 -13.34 10.00
N SER A 667 -10.60 -13.12 9.72
CA SER A 667 -9.54 -12.65 10.59
C SER A 667 -8.71 -11.58 9.87
N GLU A 668 -8.00 -10.78 10.67
CA GLU A 668 -7.15 -9.67 10.28
C GLU A 668 -6.18 -10.05 9.13
N VAL A 669 -6.50 -9.66 7.88
CA VAL A 669 -5.67 -9.50 6.68
C VAL A 669 -4.64 -10.62 6.39
N TRP A 670 -4.83 -11.39 5.30
CA TRP A 670 -3.91 -12.46 4.86
C TRP A 670 -3.36 -12.15 3.45
N ASN A 671 -2.70 -10.99 3.30
CA ASN A 671 -1.98 -10.59 2.09
C ASN A 671 -0.72 -11.43 1.89
N GLY A 672 -0.70 -12.25 0.84
CA GLY A 672 0.44 -13.13 0.56
C GLY A 672 0.77 -13.23 -0.93
N VAL A 673 2.03 -13.55 -1.22
CA VAL A 673 2.41 -13.99 -2.56
C VAL A 673 1.65 -15.27 -2.92
N VAL A 674 1.15 -15.34 -4.17
CA VAL A 674 0.56 -16.57 -4.70
C VAL A 674 1.66 -17.56 -5.01
N THR A 675 1.58 -18.73 -4.38
CA THR A 675 2.58 -19.81 -4.47
C THR A 675 2.13 -20.91 -5.43
N ARG A 676 0.82 -21.02 -5.69
CA ARG A 676 0.26 -21.97 -6.65
C ARG A 676 -1.10 -21.51 -7.19
N ILE A 677 -1.31 -21.72 -8.49
CA ILE A 677 -2.62 -21.60 -9.15
C ILE A 677 -2.97 -22.95 -9.78
N GLU A 678 -4.20 -23.42 -9.61
CA GLU A 678 -4.75 -24.58 -10.29
C GLU A 678 -5.99 -24.13 -11.06
N SER A 679 -5.92 -24.14 -12.40
CA SER A 679 -7.03 -23.73 -13.26
C SER A 679 -7.57 -24.94 -14.02
N GLU A 680 -8.89 -25.12 -14.02
CA GLU A 680 -9.57 -26.24 -14.66
C GLU A 680 -10.87 -25.78 -15.32
N ARG A 681 -11.14 -26.30 -16.52
CA ARG A 681 -12.46 -26.21 -17.17
C ARG A 681 -13.28 -27.43 -16.78
N LEU A 682 -14.29 -27.24 -15.95
CA LEU A 682 -15.13 -28.30 -15.40
C LEU A 682 -16.16 -28.82 -16.40
N SER A 683 -16.74 -27.93 -17.21
CA SER A 683 -17.72 -28.29 -18.24
C SER A 683 -17.80 -27.24 -19.35
N GLU A 684 -18.39 -27.61 -20.49
CA GLU A 684 -18.57 -26.75 -21.66
C GLU A 684 -19.88 -27.10 -22.39
N ASP A 685 -20.62 -26.07 -22.81
CA ASP A 685 -21.74 -26.16 -23.74
C ASP A 685 -21.37 -25.38 -25.01
N ARG A 686 -21.06 -26.12 -26.08
CA ARG A 686 -20.64 -25.55 -27.36
C ARG A 686 -21.76 -24.80 -28.08
N LEU A 687 -23.02 -25.17 -27.87
CA LEU A 687 -24.17 -24.51 -28.53
C LEU A 687 -24.42 -23.15 -27.90
N ARG A 688 -24.42 -23.08 -26.58
CA ARG A 688 -24.56 -21.84 -25.82
C ARG A 688 -23.26 -21.03 -25.75
N ARG A 689 -22.12 -21.66 -26.07
CA ARG A 689 -20.76 -21.12 -25.94
C ARG A 689 -20.47 -20.66 -24.52
N VAL A 690 -20.89 -21.48 -23.56
CA VAL A 690 -20.69 -21.24 -22.13
C VAL A 690 -19.76 -22.31 -21.58
N GLU A 691 -18.76 -21.88 -20.82
CA GLU A 691 -17.79 -22.75 -20.15
C GLU A 691 -17.86 -22.52 -18.64
N HIS A 692 -17.70 -23.60 -17.87
CA HIS A 692 -17.56 -23.57 -16.42
C HIS A 692 -16.09 -23.72 -16.04
N TRP A 693 -15.56 -22.73 -15.34
CA TRP A 693 -14.17 -22.69 -14.92
C TRP A 693 -14.05 -22.62 -13.40
N ARG A 694 -13.01 -23.29 -12.89
CA ARG A 694 -12.59 -23.22 -11.50
C ARG A 694 -11.11 -22.88 -11.43
N VAL A 695 -10.78 -21.86 -10.65
CA VAL A 695 -9.41 -21.43 -10.39
C VAL A 695 -9.16 -21.47 -8.89
N LYS A 696 -8.33 -22.41 -8.44
CA LYS A 696 -7.84 -22.45 -7.07
C LYS A 696 -6.55 -21.64 -6.96
N ILE A 697 -6.49 -20.77 -5.97
CA ILE A 697 -5.38 -19.86 -5.70
C ILE A 697 -4.86 -20.21 -4.32
N VAL A 698 -3.61 -20.62 -4.22
CA VAL A 698 -2.92 -20.85 -2.96
C VAL A 698 -1.94 -19.71 -2.78
N ALA A 699 -2.21 -18.88 -1.77
CA ALA A 699 -1.28 -17.87 -1.29
C ALA A 699 -0.58 -18.39 -0.04
N ARG A 700 0.47 -17.70 0.41
CA ARG A 700 1.20 -18.10 1.62
C ARG A 700 0.30 -18.22 2.86
N PHE A 701 -0.79 -17.46 2.87
CA PHE A 701 -1.62 -17.18 4.03
C PHE A 701 -3.04 -17.74 3.93
N GLY A 702 -3.37 -18.37 2.81
CA GLY A 702 -4.66 -19.01 2.68
C GLY A 702 -4.83 -19.62 1.30
N THR A 703 -5.99 -20.22 1.12
CA THR A 703 -6.39 -20.80 -0.16
C THR A 703 -7.75 -20.26 -0.51
N ALA A 704 -7.93 -19.96 -1.77
CA ALA A 704 -9.15 -19.38 -2.30
C ALA A 704 -9.54 -20.07 -3.61
N HIS A 705 -10.82 -20.01 -3.93
CA HIS A 705 -11.39 -20.58 -5.14
C HIS A 705 -12.19 -19.50 -5.86
N LEU A 706 -11.99 -19.37 -7.17
CA LEU A 706 -12.82 -18.58 -8.05
C LEU A 706 -13.51 -19.52 -9.03
N ASP A 707 -14.82 -19.65 -8.89
CA ASP A 707 -15.66 -20.53 -9.69
C ASP A 707 -16.67 -19.69 -10.49
N TYR A 708 -16.67 -19.83 -11.82
CA TYR A 708 -17.45 -18.98 -12.71
C TYR A 708 -17.86 -19.64 -14.02
N LEU A 709 -18.98 -19.17 -14.55
CA LEU A 709 -19.39 -19.36 -15.93
C LEU A 709 -18.83 -18.24 -16.80
N MET A 710 -18.40 -18.57 -18.01
CA MET A 710 -17.91 -17.62 -19.00
C MET A 710 -18.61 -17.88 -20.33
N ARG A 711 -19.22 -16.84 -20.91
CA ARG A 711 -19.82 -16.89 -22.24
C ARG A 711 -18.88 -16.28 -23.27
N ARG A 712 -18.80 -16.92 -24.44
CA ARG A 712 -18.01 -16.46 -25.59
C ARG A 712 -18.86 -16.04 -26.78
N ASP A 713 -18.30 -15.17 -27.60
CA ASP A 713 -18.83 -14.87 -28.93
C ASP A 713 -18.50 -15.98 -29.95
N GLU A 714 -18.89 -15.76 -31.21
CA GLU A 714 -18.69 -16.71 -32.32
C GLU A 714 -17.21 -16.96 -32.67
N GLU A 715 -16.30 -16.05 -32.29
CA GLU A 715 -14.86 -16.19 -32.48
C GLU A 715 -14.15 -16.76 -31.24
N GLY A 716 -14.91 -17.09 -30.18
CA GLY A 716 -14.41 -17.60 -28.92
C GLY A 716 -13.85 -16.52 -27.99
N ILE A 717 -14.11 -15.24 -28.23
CA ILE A 717 -13.71 -14.15 -27.33
C ILE A 717 -14.64 -14.18 -26.11
N PRO A 718 -14.11 -14.20 -24.88
CA PRO A 718 -14.92 -14.03 -23.68
C PRO A 718 -15.67 -12.68 -23.68
N ILE A 719 -16.99 -12.71 -23.46
CA ILE A 719 -17.84 -11.51 -23.48
C ILE A 719 -18.57 -11.25 -22.16
N GLU A 720 -18.94 -12.29 -21.42
CA GLU A 720 -19.68 -12.19 -20.16
C GLU A 720 -19.19 -13.26 -19.17
N TRP A 721 -19.21 -12.93 -17.88
CA TRP A 721 -18.78 -13.79 -16.77
C TRP A 721 -19.85 -13.75 -15.70
N CYS A 722 -20.09 -14.89 -15.04
CA CYS A 722 -21.05 -15.02 -13.96
C CYS A 722 -20.43 -15.90 -12.86
N PRO A 723 -20.32 -15.43 -11.60
CA PRO A 723 -19.96 -16.32 -10.50
C PRO A 723 -21.01 -17.43 -10.34
N THR A 724 -20.58 -18.63 -9.95
CA THR A 724 -21.49 -19.75 -9.68
C THR A 724 -21.91 -19.84 -8.22
N ALA A 725 -21.00 -19.49 -7.31
CA ALA A 725 -21.22 -19.46 -5.87
C ALA A 725 -21.95 -18.18 -5.44
N ALA A 726 -22.80 -18.28 -4.41
CA ALA A 726 -23.39 -17.13 -3.74
C ALA A 726 -22.37 -16.47 -2.79
N GLU A 727 -22.56 -15.21 -2.41
CA GLU A 727 -21.71 -14.53 -1.39
C GLU A 727 -21.70 -15.26 -0.04
N SER A 728 -22.79 -15.95 0.32
CA SER A 728 -22.90 -16.71 1.57
C SER A 728 -22.21 -18.08 1.55
N ASP A 729 -21.66 -18.48 0.40
CA ASP A 729 -21.01 -19.79 0.27
C ASP A 729 -19.77 -19.87 1.18
N PRO A 730 -19.65 -20.90 2.04
CA PRO A 730 -18.53 -21.07 2.95
C PRO A 730 -17.18 -21.33 2.27
N GLU A 731 -17.14 -21.68 0.98
CA GLU A 731 -15.87 -21.81 0.25
C GLU A 731 -15.12 -20.46 0.23
N GLN A 732 -13.84 -20.52 0.61
CA GLN A 732 -12.94 -19.35 0.63
C GLN A 732 -12.70 -18.85 -0.79
N GLN A 733 -12.85 -17.54 -1.01
CA GLN A 733 -12.68 -16.89 -2.31
C GLN A 733 -11.60 -15.81 -2.25
N PRO A 734 -10.99 -15.44 -3.40
CA PRO A 734 -10.02 -14.37 -3.40
C PRO A 734 -10.76 -13.05 -3.28
N ASP A 735 -10.42 -12.22 -2.28
CA ASP A 735 -11.02 -10.90 -2.14
C ASP A 735 -10.52 -9.98 -3.25
N PHE A 736 -9.19 -9.95 -3.40
CA PHE A 736 -8.53 -9.35 -4.53
C PHE A 736 -7.21 -10.03 -4.86
N LEU A 737 -6.85 -9.91 -6.12
CA LEU A 737 -5.53 -10.18 -6.63
C LEU A 737 -4.88 -8.84 -6.95
N TRP A 738 -3.57 -8.78 -6.77
CA TRP A 738 -2.83 -7.60 -7.15
C TRP A 738 -1.42 -7.96 -7.58
N GLN A 739 -0.78 -7.02 -8.29
CA GLN A 739 0.60 -7.14 -8.70
C GLN A 739 1.20 -5.75 -8.72
N ASP A 740 2.39 -5.59 -8.14
CA ASP A 740 3.10 -4.31 -8.16
C ASP A 740 4.54 -4.45 -8.68
N PHE A 741 4.96 -3.47 -9.47
CA PHE A 741 6.33 -3.23 -9.90
C PHE A 741 6.70 -1.80 -9.51
N PRO A 742 7.28 -1.62 -8.32
CA PRO A 742 7.58 -0.29 -7.81
C PRO A 742 8.59 0.45 -8.69
N ASP A 743 8.33 1.75 -8.81
CA ASP A 743 9.18 2.75 -9.44
C ASP A 743 9.26 3.96 -8.50
N VAL A 744 10.20 3.90 -7.57
CA VAL A 744 10.27 4.78 -6.41
C VAL A 744 11.58 5.55 -6.45
N GLY A 745 11.52 6.86 -6.62
CA GLY A 745 12.66 7.75 -6.57
C GLY A 745 12.28 9.06 -5.93
N THR A 746 13.26 9.84 -5.52
CA THR A 746 13.01 11.14 -4.87
C THR A 746 12.42 12.16 -5.84
N LYS A 747 12.74 11.99 -7.13
CA LYS A 747 12.36 12.87 -8.24
C LYS A 747 12.46 12.16 -9.58
N GLY A 748 11.95 12.80 -10.62
CA GLY A 748 12.20 12.40 -11.99
C GLY A 748 11.76 13.45 -13.00
N LEU A 749 11.96 13.16 -14.29
CA LEU A 749 11.50 14.01 -15.39
C LEU A 749 10.26 13.43 -16.07
N VAL A 750 9.23 14.24 -16.28
CA VAL A 750 8.01 13.89 -17.03
C VAL A 750 7.74 15.00 -18.04
N ASN A 751 7.72 14.67 -19.33
CA ASN A 751 7.56 15.63 -20.43
C ASN A 751 8.53 16.82 -20.38
N GLY A 752 9.72 16.62 -19.82
CA GLY A 752 10.74 17.66 -19.66
C GLY A 752 10.68 18.42 -18.32
N ASP A 753 9.62 18.25 -17.54
CA ASP A 753 9.44 18.90 -16.24
C ASP A 753 9.89 18.02 -15.09
N TRP A 754 10.40 18.64 -14.02
CA TRP A 754 10.69 17.91 -12.79
C TRP A 754 9.43 17.62 -12.00
N VAL A 755 9.37 16.40 -11.51
CA VAL A 755 8.37 15.94 -10.55
C VAL A 755 9.08 15.38 -9.33
N VAL A 756 8.47 15.52 -8.15
CA VAL A 756 9.04 15.13 -6.86
C VAL A 756 8.10 14.15 -6.19
N ASN A 757 8.63 13.09 -5.58
CA ASN A 757 7.79 12.13 -4.87
C ASN A 757 7.02 12.86 -3.75
N GLN A 758 5.70 12.79 -3.83
CA GLN A 758 4.79 13.54 -2.98
C GLN A 758 4.86 13.05 -1.53
N ALA A 759 4.83 11.72 -1.34
CA ALA A 759 4.89 11.12 -0.01
C ALA A 759 6.21 11.46 0.70
N MET A 760 7.34 11.41 -0.01
CA MET A 760 8.64 11.80 0.57
C MET A 760 8.69 13.28 0.93
N LEU A 761 8.05 14.15 0.15
CA LEU A 761 8.00 15.60 0.42
C LEU A 761 7.10 15.92 1.62
N GLU A 762 5.89 15.38 1.65
CA GLU A 762 4.91 15.57 2.73
C GLU A 762 5.45 15.06 4.08
N ARG A 763 6.23 13.98 4.07
CA ARG A 763 6.88 13.41 5.25
C ARG A 763 8.19 14.10 5.64
N GLY A 764 8.64 15.10 4.89
CA GLY A 764 9.93 15.78 5.15
C GLY A 764 11.17 14.94 4.90
N ILE A 765 11.03 13.78 4.24
CA ILE A 765 12.13 12.89 3.86
C ILE A 765 13.00 13.54 2.77
N VAL A 766 12.39 14.38 1.93
CA VAL A 766 13.08 15.26 0.98
C VAL A 766 12.63 16.70 1.16
N THR A 767 13.49 17.66 0.78
CA THR A 767 13.16 19.09 0.80
C THR A 767 13.53 19.76 -0.52
N LEU A 768 12.91 20.90 -0.80
CA LEU A 768 13.09 21.67 -2.03
C LEU A 768 13.86 22.95 -1.78
N GLU A 769 14.76 23.29 -2.70
CA GLU A 769 15.45 24.59 -2.76
C GLU A 769 15.18 25.23 -4.12
N ALA A 770 14.72 26.49 -4.12
CA ALA A 770 14.55 27.25 -5.35
C ALA A 770 15.91 27.52 -6.01
N ARG A 771 16.13 26.97 -7.20
CA ARG A 771 17.40 27.05 -7.91
C ARG A 771 17.18 27.21 -9.42
N ARG A 772 17.24 28.47 -9.88
CA ARG A 772 17.00 28.86 -11.29
C ARG A 772 17.90 28.18 -12.32
N THR A 773 19.06 27.67 -11.90
CA THR A 773 20.01 26.97 -12.79
C THR A 773 19.64 25.50 -13.01
N MET A 774 18.68 24.95 -12.29
CA MET A 774 18.18 23.59 -12.48
C MET A 774 16.99 23.63 -13.44
N PRO A 775 16.81 22.60 -14.30
CA PRO A 775 15.53 22.46 -15.01
C PRO A 775 14.39 22.44 -13.98
N GLY A 776 13.22 22.99 -14.31
CA GLY A 776 12.10 23.13 -13.36
C GLY A 776 12.32 24.13 -12.21
N GLY A 777 13.48 24.79 -12.14
CA GLY A 777 13.74 25.88 -11.18
C GLY A 777 13.92 25.43 -9.72
N VAL A 778 14.03 24.13 -9.44
CA VAL A 778 14.17 23.58 -8.09
C VAL A 778 15.26 22.51 -7.99
N TYR A 779 15.88 22.42 -6.82
CA TYR A 779 16.76 21.35 -6.42
C TYR A 779 16.11 20.54 -5.30
N VAL A 780 16.17 19.22 -5.40
CA VAL A 780 15.67 18.30 -4.37
C VAL A 780 16.85 17.84 -3.52
N HIS A 781 16.77 18.14 -2.22
CA HIS A 781 17.67 17.60 -1.21
C HIS A 781 17.14 16.25 -0.75
N ASP A 782 17.91 15.20 -0.98
CA ASP A 782 17.59 13.79 -0.77
C ASP A 782 18.79 13.03 -0.20
N ASP A 783 19.58 13.70 0.65
CA ASP A 783 20.83 13.20 1.22
C ASP A 783 20.63 11.87 1.97
N HIS A 784 19.54 11.76 2.75
CA HIS A 784 19.17 10.52 3.44
C HIS A 784 18.86 9.36 2.49
N ILE A 785 18.02 9.59 1.47
CA ILE A 785 17.65 8.55 0.50
C ILE A 785 18.85 8.12 -0.34
N LYS A 786 19.72 9.05 -0.75
CA LYS A 786 21.00 8.71 -1.40
C LYS A 786 21.84 7.79 -0.53
N ASN A 787 21.95 8.05 0.77
CA ASN A 787 22.72 7.20 1.67
C ASN A 787 22.12 5.80 1.80
N ILE A 788 20.80 5.68 2.00
CA ILE A 788 20.12 4.37 2.05
C ILE A 788 20.42 3.57 0.78
N TYR A 789 20.22 4.19 -0.38
CA TYR A 789 20.39 3.51 -1.66
C TYR A 789 21.84 3.12 -1.95
N GLU A 790 22.83 3.90 -1.50
CA GLU A 790 24.24 3.50 -1.59
C GLU A 790 24.59 2.33 -0.67
N ILE A 791 24.00 2.25 0.55
CA ILE A 791 24.16 1.10 1.45
C ILE A 791 23.51 -0.15 0.82
N LEU A 792 22.28 -0.02 0.31
CA LEU A 792 21.58 -1.10 -0.37
C LEU A 792 22.36 -1.59 -1.60
N TYR A 793 22.89 -0.67 -2.41
CA TYR A 793 23.72 -1.03 -3.55
C TYR A 793 25.01 -1.75 -3.10
N ALA A 794 25.65 -1.30 -2.02
CA ALA A 794 26.83 -1.96 -1.51
C ALA A 794 26.54 -3.41 -1.10
N GLY A 795 25.48 -3.65 -0.31
CA GLY A 795 25.08 -5.00 0.10
C GLY A 795 24.73 -5.90 -1.09
N LEU A 796 23.80 -5.45 -1.95
CA LEU A 796 23.30 -6.23 -3.09
C LEU A 796 24.31 -6.39 -4.23
N GLY A 797 25.29 -5.49 -4.32
CA GLY A 797 26.40 -5.57 -5.27
C GLY A 797 27.62 -6.35 -4.75
N GLY A 798 27.54 -6.90 -3.52
CA GLY A 798 28.61 -7.70 -2.91
C GLY A 798 29.77 -6.89 -2.31
N TYR A 799 29.65 -5.56 -2.17
CA TYR A 799 30.59 -4.70 -1.46
C TYR A 799 30.32 -4.75 0.05
N ASN A 800 30.62 -5.90 0.67
CA ASN A 800 30.27 -6.19 2.06
C ASN A 800 31.01 -5.31 3.09
N PHE A 801 32.07 -4.62 2.69
CA PHE A 801 32.83 -3.72 3.55
C PHE A 801 32.92 -2.34 2.91
N THR A 802 32.69 -1.28 3.67
CA THR A 802 32.72 0.10 3.17
C THR A 802 33.48 1.05 4.08
N ILE A 803 34.06 2.09 3.48
CA ILE A 803 34.65 3.22 4.19
C ILE A 803 33.91 4.49 3.75
N VAL A 804 33.43 5.27 4.71
CA VAL A 804 32.97 6.64 4.48
C VAL A 804 34.08 7.59 4.89
N HIS A 805 34.66 8.27 3.90
CA HIS A 805 35.69 9.29 4.11
C HIS A 805 35.30 10.58 3.40
N SER A 806 35.33 11.71 4.11
CA SER A 806 34.91 13.01 3.58
C SER A 806 33.53 12.95 2.90
N ASN A 807 32.58 12.27 3.55
CA ASN A 807 31.21 12.02 3.08
C ASN A 807 31.14 11.33 1.69
N LYS A 808 32.13 10.50 1.35
CA LYS A 808 32.15 9.65 0.15
C LYS A 808 32.28 8.19 0.57
N ARG A 809 31.46 7.32 -0.01
CA ARG A 809 31.46 5.87 0.24
C ARG A 809 32.36 5.12 -0.75
N TRP A 810 33.24 4.30 -0.21
CA TRP A 810 34.13 3.39 -0.92
C TRP A 810 33.81 1.96 -0.50
N GLY A 811 33.61 1.06 -1.46
CA GLY A 811 33.25 -0.33 -1.22
C GLY A 811 34.38 -1.30 -1.56
N PHE A 812 34.42 -2.39 -0.80
CA PHE A 812 35.39 -3.47 -0.88
C PHE A 812 34.64 -4.81 -0.83
N HIS A 813 35.11 -5.77 -1.61
CA HIS A 813 34.56 -7.13 -1.60
C HIS A 813 35.21 -8.00 -0.50
N ASP A 814 36.48 -7.74 -0.19
CA ASP A 814 37.28 -8.49 0.76
C ASP A 814 37.57 -7.68 2.04
N LYS A 815 37.65 -8.39 3.18
CA LYS A 815 37.85 -7.79 4.49
C LYS A 815 39.30 -7.31 4.70
N VAL A 816 40.28 -8.05 4.19
CA VAL A 816 41.71 -7.76 4.35
C VAL A 816 42.05 -6.44 3.68
N ASP A 817 41.61 -6.26 2.43
CA ASP A 817 41.76 -5.01 1.68
C ASP A 817 41.14 -3.81 2.42
N TRP A 818 39.98 -4.03 3.05
CA TRP A 818 39.29 -3.01 3.84
C TRP A 818 40.05 -2.66 5.13
N GLU A 819 40.52 -3.64 5.89
CA GLU A 819 41.33 -3.43 7.10
C GLU A 819 42.66 -2.73 6.77
N GLU A 820 43.32 -3.10 5.67
CA GLU A 820 44.53 -2.43 5.18
C GLU A 820 44.25 -0.96 4.83
N ALA A 821 43.14 -0.70 4.13
CA ALA A 821 42.71 0.65 3.79
C ALA A 821 42.43 1.50 5.04
N ILE A 822 41.78 0.93 6.06
CA ILE A 822 41.56 1.59 7.37
C ILE A 822 42.89 1.92 8.05
N GLY A 823 43.83 0.97 8.10
CA GLY A 823 45.16 1.17 8.69
C GLY A 823 45.90 2.36 8.07
N LYS A 824 45.75 2.55 6.75
CA LYS A 824 46.34 3.69 6.02
C LYS A 824 45.72 5.05 6.42
N PHE A 825 44.45 5.10 6.84
CA PHE A 825 43.85 6.33 7.38
C PHE A 825 44.44 6.69 8.75
N TYR A 826 44.62 5.69 9.63
CA TYR A 826 45.19 5.92 10.95
C TYR A 826 46.68 6.30 10.90
N ALA A 827 47.48 5.66 10.03
CA ALA A 827 48.91 5.93 9.88
C ALA A 827 49.27 7.34 9.34
N ARG A 828 48.29 8.12 8.89
CA ARG A 828 48.45 9.54 8.48
C ARG A 828 47.81 10.54 9.44
N SER A 829 47.07 10.04 10.42
CA SER A 829 46.43 10.85 11.47
C SER A 829 47.36 11.03 12.69
N GLU A 830 48.40 10.20 12.79
CA GLU A 830 49.62 10.39 13.58
C GLU A 830 50.66 11.16 12.78
#